data_AF-A0A673WNW3-F1
#
_entry.id   AF-A0A673WNW3-F1
#
_cell.length_a   1.000
_cell.length_b   1.000
_cell.length_c   1.000
_cell.angle_alpha   90.00
_cell.angle_beta   90.00
_cell.angle_gamma   90.00
#
_symmetry.space_group_name_H-M   'P 1'
#
loop_
_entity.id
_entity.type
_entity.pdbx_description
1 polymer ?
#
loop_
_entity_poly.entity_id
_entity_poly.type
_entity_poly.pdbx_seq_one_letter_code
_entity_poly.pdbx_strand_id
1 'polypeptide(L)'
;MKPLLDSDEEEEELGAYQKKLRERANRSIQQLSSALEEPSSDAEGMEPGRAGDTDSMTGEDSWNRRQQSEAVNQLRSLLQKQQKETLSLTSPSKRKSSPKRCQDDVSSSMPAVKDLVPILHNQSEYIQHLEAEVKFCKEELLGMKQRIRVVVVENEKLHGEIKSKLVEDTLKDYTLLDGTVNSEPPREDNPQRTAFIPAHTVFQQAEEHKWKKELEQLKSLYLAQTETLEAQVRSLNKNLASSQKECEEVKGRLRHKEVMAAAGSAKQCVGGLCLKCAQNEAVLAETHSNMHIQAIERLTKERDELMSVLCSLRASQSEAQQREWAAYQQVKQAVEMAEEANLEKTRAVVQCEAFARELARQRERLETEMAAEQEKISYAREGVRNEALKEKETLSQTVASLSQRVAELEGQLARGDRERGSLSTQLDETLRKLLSQEQDTSKVCGELRYQLSQAQLKREEAERELRDCSSKTTRQLEMTEQEVEKLGVELSVCRQRLDQAQRDAGRLQAEALSLTERLGRAEHQLHLTRQEKESAERCRGEDMDALTFSAQQREQELTQRLQQMEAQHERSVGELEALLSSQNALIGKLKDECLSLGAKLETLTETSRREVEQLSLEKDHLEQSVGKLRARCTEMEQQCVQHGRMHQRMKNSPVECFHPGSVGLRSWVSNVAVSSLLCVRVGAGAG
;
A
#
# COMPACT_ATOMS: atom_id res chain seq x y z
N MET A 1 -12.51 7.75 16.98
CA MET A 1 -12.78 7.56 15.53
C MET A 1 -14.19 6.99 15.40
N LYS A 2 -15.01 7.51 14.47
CA LYS A 2 -16.32 6.96 14.07
C LYS A 2 -16.51 7.22 12.56
N PRO A 3 -17.34 6.44 11.85
CA PRO A 3 -17.46 6.52 10.39
C PRO A 3 -18.21 7.77 9.92
N LEU A 4 -18.04 8.10 8.64
CA LEU A 4 -18.98 8.95 7.90
C LEU A 4 -19.95 8.04 7.15
N LEU A 5 -21.25 8.21 7.41
CA LEU A 5 -22.37 7.62 6.67
C LEU A 5 -23.39 8.75 6.51
N ASP A 6 -23.22 9.54 5.45
CA ASP A 6 -24.03 10.74 5.12
C ASP A 6 -24.26 10.84 3.59
N SER A 7 -24.01 9.78 2.80
CA SER A 7 -24.00 9.86 1.31
C SER A 7 -25.33 9.47 0.65
N ASP A 8 -26.13 8.64 1.31
CA ASP A 8 -27.25 7.94 0.66
C ASP A 8 -28.52 8.82 0.62
N GLU A 9 -28.69 9.73 1.58
CA GLU A 9 -29.82 10.66 1.65
C GLU A 9 -29.79 11.72 0.52
N GLU A 10 -28.60 12.20 0.13
CA GLU A 10 -28.45 13.15 -0.99
C GLU A 10 -28.81 12.51 -2.34
N GLU A 11 -28.56 11.20 -2.54
CA GLU A 11 -28.97 10.49 -3.75
C GLU A 11 -30.48 10.24 -3.82
N GLU A 12 -31.17 9.96 -2.70
CA GLU A 12 -32.64 9.82 -2.68
C GLU A 12 -33.36 11.13 -3.04
N GLU A 13 -32.93 12.28 -2.50
CA GLU A 13 -33.52 13.58 -2.86
C GLU A 13 -33.30 13.93 -4.34
N LEU A 14 -32.08 13.71 -4.87
CA LEU A 14 -31.78 13.92 -6.29
C LEU A 14 -32.57 12.96 -7.19
N GLY A 15 -32.75 11.71 -6.78
CA GLY A 15 -33.60 10.73 -7.44
C GLY A 15 -35.07 11.17 -7.48
N ALA A 16 -35.60 11.63 -6.34
CA ALA A 16 -36.97 12.15 -6.23
C ALA A 16 -37.17 13.42 -7.08
N TYR A 17 -36.18 14.32 -7.15
CA TYR A 17 -36.21 15.50 -8.00
C TYR A 17 -36.21 15.12 -9.49
N GLN A 18 -35.30 14.25 -9.93
CA GLN A 18 -35.28 13.76 -11.31
C GLN A 18 -36.58 13.05 -11.69
N LYS A 19 -37.17 12.25 -10.78
CA LYS A 19 -38.44 11.56 -11.02
C LYS A 19 -39.58 12.55 -11.25
N LYS A 20 -39.71 13.58 -10.41
CA LYS A 20 -40.68 14.69 -10.60
C LYS A 20 -40.45 15.45 -11.92
N LEU A 21 -39.19 15.63 -12.33
CA LEU A 21 -38.84 16.28 -13.60
C LEU A 21 -39.28 15.43 -14.81
N ARG A 22 -38.98 14.13 -14.80
CA ARG A 22 -39.40 13.17 -15.84
C ARG A 22 -40.91 13.03 -15.91
N GLU A 23 -41.61 12.98 -14.77
CA GLU A 23 -43.09 12.98 -14.74
C GLU A 23 -43.70 14.26 -15.33
N ARG A 24 -43.05 15.42 -15.17
CA ARG A 24 -43.52 16.69 -15.75
C ARG A 24 -43.26 16.74 -17.26
N ALA A 25 -42.10 16.26 -17.71
CA ALA A 25 -41.79 16.11 -19.13
C ALA A 25 -42.75 15.13 -19.82
N ASN A 26 -42.97 13.95 -19.24
CA ASN A 26 -43.87 12.93 -19.80
C ASN A 26 -45.32 13.44 -19.89
N ARG A 27 -45.82 14.19 -18.89
CA ARG A 27 -47.14 14.83 -18.96
C ARG A 27 -47.22 15.86 -20.10
N SER A 28 -46.16 16.66 -20.30
CA SER A 28 -46.09 17.61 -21.42
C SER A 28 -46.01 16.91 -22.78
N ILE A 29 -45.34 15.76 -22.87
CA ILE A 29 -45.28 14.96 -24.10
C ILE A 29 -46.63 14.31 -24.38
N GLN A 30 -47.28 13.71 -23.37
CA GLN A 30 -48.64 13.16 -23.52
C GLN A 30 -49.65 14.22 -23.96
N GLN A 31 -49.58 15.45 -23.43
CA GLN A 31 -50.42 16.57 -23.86
C GLN A 31 -50.19 16.99 -25.33
N LEU A 32 -48.97 16.85 -25.84
CA LEU A 32 -48.64 17.09 -27.24
C LEU A 32 -49.07 15.92 -28.14
N SER A 33 -48.93 14.66 -27.69
CA SER A 33 -49.46 13.48 -28.39
C SER A 33 -50.98 13.55 -28.52
N SER A 34 -51.71 13.87 -27.45
CA SER A 34 -53.17 14.06 -27.49
C SER A 34 -53.63 15.29 -28.30
N ALA A 35 -52.70 16.13 -28.78
CA ALA A 35 -52.97 17.23 -29.70
C ALA A 35 -52.57 16.91 -31.16
N LEU A 36 -52.05 15.70 -31.40
CA LEU A 36 -51.62 15.19 -32.72
C LEU A 36 -52.32 13.87 -33.11
N GLU A 37 -52.90 13.15 -32.14
CA GLU A 37 -53.61 11.88 -32.35
C GLU A 37 -55.10 11.99 -31.97
N GLU A 38 -55.92 12.57 -32.85
CA GLU A 38 -57.33 12.15 -33.07
C GLU A 38 -57.73 12.43 -34.55
N PRO A 39 -58.72 11.69 -35.12
CA PRO A 39 -58.61 11.26 -36.53
C PRO A 39 -59.70 11.79 -37.49
N SER A 40 -59.59 11.39 -38.76
CA SER A 40 -60.51 11.71 -39.85
C SER A 40 -61.51 10.59 -40.18
N SER A 41 -62.80 10.83 -39.93
CA SER A 41 -64.01 10.15 -40.48
C SER A 41 -65.24 10.53 -39.63
N ASP A 42 -66.50 10.58 -40.06
CA ASP A 42 -67.18 10.68 -41.37
C ASP A 42 -68.65 11.07 -41.07
N ALA A 43 -69.33 11.87 -41.92
CA ALA A 43 -70.80 11.92 -42.07
C ALA A 43 -71.27 12.95 -43.14
N GLU A 44 -72.34 12.63 -43.86
CA GLU A 44 -72.88 13.36 -45.02
C GLU A 44 -73.79 14.57 -44.69
N GLY A 45 -74.07 15.48 -45.64
CA GLY A 45 -75.01 16.60 -45.39
C GLY A 45 -75.31 17.65 -46.49
N MET A 46 -75.80 17.25 -47.66
CA MET A 46 -76.77 18.00 -48.50
C MET A 46 -76.42 19.39 -49.12
N GLU A 47 -76.30 19.44 -50.46
CA GLU A 47 -76.47 20.61 -51.36
C GLU A 47 -77.98 20.93 -51.63
N PRO A 48 -78.43 22.06 -52.24
CA PRO A 48 -77.65 23.10 -52.95
C PRO A 48 -78.06 24.60 -52.74
N GLY A 49 -77.21 25.52 -53.22
CA GLY A 49 -77.70 26.48 -54.24
C GLY A 49 -77.59 28.01 -54.07
N ARG A 50 -77.18 28.65 -55.19
CA ARG A 50 -77.64 29.95 -55.75
C ARG A 50 -77.01 31.29 -55.29
N ALA A 51 -76.04 31.73 -56.10
CA ALA A 51 -75.89 33.04 -56.77
C ALA A 51 -76.12 34.39 -56.03
N GLY A 52 -75.16 35.30 -56.18
CA GLY A 52 -75.31 36.74 -55.96
C GLY A 52 -74.07 37.53 -56.38
N ASP A 53 -74.14 38.27 -57.49
CA ASP A 53 -73.08 39.19 -57.93
C ASP A 53 -73.02 40.46 -57.06
N THR A 54 -71.82 41.00 -56.79
CA THR A 54 -71.37 42.34 -57.28
C THR A 54 -70.02 42.79 -56.70
N ASP A 55 -69.31 43.57 -57.52
CA ASP A 55 -68.25 44.56 -57.24
C ASP A 55 -67.11 44.32 -56.23
N SER A 56 -65.91 44.12 -56.82
CA SER A 56 -64.82 45.12 -56.85
C SER A 56 -63.89 45.34 -55.62
N MET A 57 -62.68 45.79 -55.94
CA MET A 57 -61.59 46.21 -55.04
C MET A 57 -61.12 45.20 -53.99
N THR A 58 -60.48 44.12 -54.48
CA THR A 58 -59.57 43.29 -53.66
C THR A 58 -58.12 43.50 -54.09
N GLY A 59 -57.19 43.57 -53.12
CA GLY A 59 -55.77 43.81 -53.39
C GLY A 59 -55.00 44.38 -52.18
N GLU A 60 -54.66 45.66 -52.25
CA GLU A 60 -53.57 46.28 -51.49
C GLU A 60 -53.82 46.39 -49.97
N ASP A 61 -55.05 46.65 -49.53
CA ASP A 61 -55.38 46.82 -48.10
C ASP A 61 -55.18 45.53 -47.27
N SER A 62 -55.35 44.36 -47.89
CA SER A 62 -55.13 43.07 -47.21
C SER A 62 -53.64 42.81 -46.99
N TRP A 63 -52.81 43.14 -48.00
CA TRP A 63 -51.36 43.03 -47.91
C TRP A 63 -50.78 44.00 -46.87
N ASN A 64 -51.13 45.29 -46.96
CA ASN A 64 -50.68 46.31 -46.01
C ASN A 64 -51.08 45.97 -44.57
N ARG A 65 -52.30 45.47 -44.33
CA ARG A 65 -52.76 45.09 -42.99
C ARG A 65 -52.03 43.85 -42.43
N ARG A 66 -51.66 42.88 -43.27
CA ARG A 66 -50.77 41.77 -42.85
C ARG A 66 -49.36 42.26 -42.56
N GLN A 67 -48.76 43.02 -43.46
CA GLN A 67 -47.37 43.46 -43.35
C GLN A 67 -47.16 44.39 -42.14
N GLN A 68 -48.16 45.24 -41.82
CA GLN A 68 -48.17 46.03 -40.57
C GLN A 68 -48.34 45.17 -39.32
N SER A 69 -49.19 44.13 -39.35
CA SER A 69 -49.35 43.18 -38.24
C SER A 69 -48.06 42.40 -37.95
N GLU A 70 -47.38 41.92 -39.00
CA GLU A 70 -46.10 41.21 -38.88
C GLU A 70 -44.99 42.15 -38.40
N ALA A 71 -44.90 43.38 -38.90
CA ALA A 71 -43.95 44.37 -38.40
C ALA A 71 -44.17 44.72 -36.92
N VAL A 72 -45.43 44.85 -36.48
CA VAL A 72 -45.77 45.09 -35.06
C VAL A 72 -45.44 43.87 -34.18
N ASN A 73 -45.67 42.65 -34.67
CA ASN A 73 -45.31 41.43 -33.93
C ASN A 73 -43.79 41.21 -33.88
N GLN A 74 -43.05 41.55 -34.94
CA GLN A 74 -41.58 41.55 -34.94
C GLN A 74 -41.03 42.61 -33.98
N LEU A 75 -41.58 43.82 -33.95
CA LEU A 75 -41.23 44.85 -32.95
C LEU A 75 -41.48 44.40 -31.51
N ARG A 76 -42.62 43.75 -31.24
CA ARG A 76 -42.91 43.15 -29.92
C ARG A 76 -41.89 42.07 -29.55
N SER A 77 -41.55 41.19 -30.49
CA SER A 77 -40.57 40.12 -30.29
C SER A 77 -39.17 40.67 -30.02
N LEU A 78 -38.72 41.68 -30.77
CA LEU A 78 -37.42 42.34 -30.59
C LEU A 78 -37.32 43.09 -29.25
N LEU A 79 -38.36 43.82 -28.85
CA LEU A 79 -38.41 44.49 -27.54
C LEU A 79 -38.34 43.47 -26.39
N GLN A 80 -39.09 42.37 -26.48
CA GLN A 80 -39.07 41.31 -25.45
C GLN A 80 -37.73 40.54 -25.43
N LYS A 81 -37.00 40.52 -26.54
CA LYS A 81 -35.66 39.92 -26.64
C LYS A 81 -34.59 40.81 -25.99
N GLN A 82 -34.59 42.11 -26.28
CA GLN A 82 -33.71 43.09 -25.60
C GLN A 82 -33.94 43.11 -24.08
N GLN A 83 -35.19 42.99 -23.63
CA GLN A 83 -35.54 42.90 -22.20
C GLN A 83 -35.00 41.64 -21.50
N LYS A 84 -34.59 40.61 -22.27
CA LYS A 84 -33.99 39.36 -21.77
C LYS A 84 -32.46 39.40 -21.81
N GLU A 85 -31.89 40.08 -22.81
CA GLU A 85 -30.45 40.24 -23.00
C GLU A 85 -29.84 41.25 -22.00
N THR A 86 -30.56 42.31 -21.63
CA THR A 86 -30.07 43.33 -20.66
C THR A 86 -29.96 42.87 -19.20
N LEU A 87 -30.59 41.74 -18.82
CA LEU A 87 -30.53 41.19 -17.46
C LEU A 87 -29.38 40.18 -17.25
N SER A 88 -28.51 39.98 -18.25
CA SER A 88 -27.57 38.83 -18.29
C SER A 88 -26.08 39.16 -18.03
N LEU A 89 -25.73 40.40 -17.63
CA LEU A 89 -24.33 40.87 -17.58
C LEU A 89 -23.91 41.53 -16.26
N THR A 90 -23.87 40.77 -15.16
CA THR A 90 -23.26 41.23 -13.88
C THR A 90 -22.54 40.14 -13.07
N SER A 91 -21.29 39.87 -13.45
CA SER A 91 -20.14 39.68 -12.52
C SER A 91 -20.06 38.44 -11.58
N PRO A 92 -18.86 38.12 -11.01
CA PRO A 92 -18.45 36.70 -10.95
C PRO A 92 -17.77 36.15 -9.67
N SER A 93 -17.66 34.80 -9.62
CA SER A 93 -16.46 34.03 -9.19
C SER A 93 -16.02 33.95 -7.70
N LYS A 94 -15.77 32.69 -7.27
CA LYS A 94 -14.84 32.14 -6.22
C LYS A 94 -15.36 31.75 -4.81
N ARG A 95 -15.57 30.41 -4.67
CA ARG A 95 -14.93 29.46 -3.73
C ARG A 95 -14.79 29.78 -2.22
N LYS A 96 -15.35 28.85 -1.41
CA LYS A 96 -14.85 28.28 -0.12
C LYS A 96 -14.60 29.27 1.04
N SER A 97 -15.32 29.17 2.15
CA SER A 97 -15.05 28.15 3.18
C SER A 97 -16.24 27.91 4.14
N SER A 98 -16.19 26.82 4.92
CA SER A 98 -17.07 26.58 6.08
C SER A 98 -16.23 26.47 7.36
N PRO A 99 -16.87 26.55 8.55
CA PRO A 99 -17.03 25.30 9.31
C PRO A 99 -18.39 25.10 10.02
N LYS A 100 -18.70 23.83 10.29
CA LYS A 100 -19.67 23.30 11.28
C LYS A 100 -19.28 23.79 12.71
N ARG A 101 -20.10 23.79 13.78
CA ARG A 101 -21.47 23.34 14.18
C ARG A 101 -21.76 24.09 15.52
N CYS A 102 -22.88 24.04 16.27
CA CYS A 102 -24.10 23.23 16.31
C CYS A 102 -25.18 23.95 17.16
N GLN A 103 -26.32 23.27 17.39
CA GLN A 103 -27.36 23.50 18.41
C GLN A 103 -28.46 24.55 18.13
N ASP A 104 -29.64 24.00 17.82
CA ASP A 104 -30.87 24.05 18.62
C ASP A 104 -31.62 25.38 18.87
N ASP A 105 -32.94 25.27 18.66
CA ASP A 105 -34.06 26.03 19.23
C ASP A 105 -34.43 27.47 18.80
N VAL A 106 -35.75 27.60 18.60
CA VAL A 106 -36.60 28.78 18.88
C VAL A 106 -36.26 30.12 18.21
N SER A 107 -36.72 30.25 16.95
CA SER A 107 -37.33 31.47 16.36
C SER A 107 -36.50 32.75 16.14
N SER A 108 -36.95 33.56 15.18
CA SER A 108 -36.51 34.95 14.94
C SER A 108 -35.02 35.20 14.62
N SER A 109 -34.71 35.22 13.33
CA SER A 109 -33.68 36.14 12.80
C SER A 109 -34.04 36.64 11.39
N MET A 110 -34.77 37.75 11.33
CA MET A 110 -34.72 38.64 10.16
C MET A 110 -33.36 39.37 10.20
N PRO A 111 -32.72 39.64 9.05
CA PRO A 111 -31.53 40.49 9.02
C PRO A 111 -31.84 41.82 9.71
N ALA A 112 -30.98 42.26 10.63
CA ALA A 112 -31.26 43.45 11.42
C ALA A 112 -31.33 44.66 10.49
N VAL A 113 -32.28 45.58 10.73
CA VAL A 113 -32.53 46.73 9.83
C VAL A 113 -31.27 47.57 9.57
N LYS A 114 -30.31 47.56 10.51
CA LYS A 114 -28.99 48.19 10.38
C LYS A 114 -28.15 47.64 9.21
N ASP A 115 -28.28 46.36 8.90
CA ASP A 115 -27.47 45.68 7.88
C ASP A 115 -28.06 45.87 6.47
N LEU A 116 -29.36 46.19 6.36
CA LEU A 116 -29.98 46.56 5.08
C LEU A 116 -29.58 47.97 4.62
N VAL A 117 -29.27 48.91 5.54
CA VAL A 117 -28.97 50.30 5.17
C VAL A 117 -27.73 50.42 4.26
N PRO A 118 -26.57 49.78 4.55
CA PRO A 118 -25.45 49.75 3.62
C PRO A 118 -25.78 49.08 2.28
N ILE A 119 -26.56 48.00 2.29
CA ILE A 119 -26.93 47.28 1.06
C ILE A 119 -27.81 48.15 0.16
N LEU A 120 -28.79 48.85 0.74
CA LEU A 120 -29.65 49.80 0.02
C LEU A 120 -28.87 51.03 -0.46
N HIS A 121 -27.87 51.49 0.29
CA HIS A 121 -26.99 52.58 -0.15
C HIS A 121 -26.14 52.16 -1.36
N ASN A 122 -25.44 51.03 -1.27
CA ASN A 122 -24.64 50.48 -2.38
C ASN A 122 -25.50 50.19 -3.62
N GLN A 123 -26.75 49.73 -3.45
CA GLN A 123 -27.70 49.57 -4.55
C GLN A 123 -28.12 50.92 -5.15
N SER A 124 -28.29 51.95 -4.33
CA SER A 124 -28.61 53.32 -4.80
C SER A 124 -27.45 53.95 -5.56
N GLU A 125 -26.21 53.78 -5.09
CA GLU A 125 -24.99 54.20 -5.80
C GLU A 125 -24.85 53.47 -7.14
N TYR A 126 -25.09 52.16 -7.17
CA TYR A 126 -25.05 51.37 -8.40
C TYR A 126 -26.12 51.80 -9.42
N ILE A 127 -27.33 52.12 -8.96
CA ILE A 127 -28.39 52.70 -9.82
C ILE A 127 -27.94 54.06 -10.37
N GLN A 128 -27.39 54.96 -9.54
CA GLN A 128 -26.90 56.26 -9.98
C GLN A 128 -25.76 56.14 -11.01
N HIS A 129 -24.87 55.14 -10.86
CA HIS A 129 -23.83 54.84 -11.85
C HIS A 129 -24.42 54.43 -13.20
N LEU A 130 -25.37 53.48 -13.21
CA LEU A 130 -26.05 53.05 -14.43
C LEU A 130 -26.86 54.18 -15.08
N GLU A 131 -27.50 55.05 -14.28
CA GLU A 131 -28.21 56.23 -14.78
C GLU A 131 -27.25 57.25 -15.42
N ALA A 132 -26.06 57.43 -14.85
CA ALA A 132 -25.00 58.27 -15.41
C ALA A 132 -24.42 57.70 -16.72
N GLU A 133 -24.15 56.40 -16.79
CA GLU A 133 -23.70 55.72 -18.01
C GLU A 133 -24.76 55.79 -19.12
N VAL A 134 -26.03 55.51 -18.80
CA VAL A 134 -27.15 55.62 -19.74
C VAL A 134 -27.35 57.07 -20.20
N LYS A 135 -27.12 58.06 -19.34
CA LYS A 135 -27.14 59.48 -19.71
C LYS A 135 -25.98 59.82 -20.67
N PHE A 136 -24.75 59.41 -20.35
CA PHE A 136 -23.58 59.61 -21.21
C PHE A 136 -23.76 58.98 -22.60
N CYS A 137 -24.26 57.74 -22.66
CA CYS A 137 -24.57 57.08 -23.93
C CYS A 137 -25.64 57.82 -24.75
N LYS A 138 -26.66 58.41 -24.10
CA LYS A 138 -27.67 59.25 -24.78
C LYS A 138 -27.06 60.55 -25.31
N GLU A 139 -26.16 61.17 -24.55
CA GLU A 139 -25.48 62.42 -24.93
C GLU A 139 -24.51 62.20 -26.12
N GLU A 140 -23.70 61.13 -26.11
CA GLU A 140 -22.86 60.78 -27.28
C GLU A 140 -23.69 60.34 -28.50
N LEU A 141 -24.81 59.63 -28.33
CA LEU A 141 -25.71 59.32 -29.45
C LEU A 141 -26.36 60.57 -30.05
N LEU A 142 -26.70 61.58 -29.23
CA LEU A 142 -27.18 62.88 -29.72
C LEU A 142 -26.07 63.67 -30.41
N GLY A 143 -24.84 63.66 -29.87
CA GLY A 143 -23.67 64.23 -30.52
C GLY A 143 -23.37 63.58 -31.87
N MET A 144 -23.42 62.24 -31.94
CA MET A 144 -23.24 61.49 -33.19
C MET A 144 -24.34 61.78 -34.22
N LYS A 145 -25.60 61.84 -33.78
CA LYS A 145 -26.75 62.25 -34.63
C LYS A 145 -26.56 63.65 -35.20
N GLN A 146 -26.01 64.58 -34.43
CA GLN A 146 -25.72 65.94 -34.90
C GLN A 146 -24.52 65.98 -35.87
N ARG A 147 -23.45 65.21 -35.60
CA ARG A 147 -22.31 65.03 -36.54
C ARG A 147 -22.78 64.48 -37.89
N ILE A 148 -23.59 63.42 -37.88
CA ILE A 148 -24.19 62.83 -39.10
C ILE A 148 -25.06 63.85 -39.85
N ARG A 149 -25.87 64.64 -39.14
CA ARG A 149 -26.71 65.68 -39.76
C ARG A 149 -25.90 66.74 -40.51
N VAL A 150 -24.76 67.18 -39.96
CA VAL A 150 -23.86 68.13 -40.65
C VAL A 150 -23.31 67.50 -41.93
N VAL A 151 -22.79 66.27 -41.85
CA VAL A 151 -22.24 65.55 -43.01
C VAL A 151 -23.29 65.31 -44.11
N VAL A 152 -24.55 65.05 -43.75
CA VAL A 152 -25.65 64.93 -44.73
C VAL A 152 -25.89 66.26 -45.46
N VAL A 153 -26.03 67.37 -44.74
CA VAL A 153 -26.25 68.70 -45.33
C VAL A 153 -25.07 69.16 -46.18
N GLU A 154 -23.83 68.80 -45.79
CA GLU A 154 -22.63 69.06 -46.60
C GLU A 154 -22.62 68.22 -47.88
N ASN A 155 -23.03 66.95 -47.84
CA ASN A 155 -23.16 66.11 -49.04
C ASN A 155 -24.29 66.60 -49.97
N GLU A 156 -25.44 67.03 -49.43
CA GLU A 156 -26.52 67.64 -50.21
C GLU A 156 -26.04 68.90 -50.94
N LYS A 157 -25.29 69.76 -50.24
CA LYS A 157 -24.66 70.97 -50.81
C LYS A 157 -23.65 70.62 -51.91
N LEU A 158 -22.75 69.67 -51.66
CA LEU A 158 -21.74 69.23 -52.65
C LEU A 158 -22.40 68.59 -53.89
N HIS A 159 -23.45 67.79 -53.73
CA HIS A 159 -24.22 67.26 -54.86
C HIS A 159 -24.95 68.37 -55.64
N GLY A 160 -25.42 69.42 -54.98
CA GLY A 160 -25.93 70.63 -55.63
C GLY A 160 -24.88 71.35 -56.47
N GLU A 161 -23.69 71.57 -55.90
CA GLU A 161 -22.56 72.21 -56.60
C GLU A 161 -22.06 71.39 -57.80
N ILE A 162 -21.98 70.06 -57.67
CA ILE A 162 -21.61 69.16 -58.77
C ILE A 162 -22.65 69.20 -59.89
N LYS A 163 -23.95 69.17 -59.57
CA LYS A 163 -25.02 69.29 -60.57
C LYS A 163 -25.00 70.65 -61.27
N SER A 164 -24.76 71.73 -60.52
CA SER A 164 -24.64 73.08 -61.10
C SER A 164 -23.48 73.18 -62.08
N LYS A 165 -22.30 72.64 -61.73
CA LYS A 165 -21.11 72.63 -62.61
C LYS A 165 -21.35 71.80 -63.87
N LEU A 166 -21.97 70.63 -63.76
CA LEU A 166 -22.30 69.78 -64.92
C LEU A 166 -23.23 70.50 -65.93
N VAL A 167 -24.20 71.27 -65.44
CA VAL A 167 -25.05 72.13 -66.30
C VAL A 167 -24.26 73.29 -66.90
N GLU A 168 -23.36 73.91 -66.13
CA GLU A 168 -22.51 75.00 -66.61
C GLU A 168 -21.52 74.54 -67.69
N ASP A 169 -20.94 73.35 -67.54
CA ASP A 169 -19.95 72.79 -68.46
C ASP A 169 -20.60 72.24 -69.75
N THR A 170 -21.77 71.58 -69.63
CA THR A 170 -22.53 71.16 -70.84
C THR A 170 -23.03 72.34 -71.67
N LEU A 171 -23.28 73.51 -71.07
CA LEU A 171 -23.56 74.75 -71.80
C LEU A 171 -22.31 75.33 -72.50
N LYS A 172 -21.11 75.17 -71.92
CA LYS A 172 -19.84 75.59 -72.54
C LYS A 172 -19.51 74.72 -73.76
N ASP A 173 -19.66 73.40 -73.65
CA ASP A 173 -19.43 72.47 -74.76
C ASP A 173 -20.38 72.73 -75.94
N TYR A 174 -21.65 73.04 -75.66
CA TYR A 174 -22.62 73.44 -76.70
C TYR A 174 -22.24 74.74 -77.42
N THR A 175 -21.45 75.60 -76.78
CA THR A 175 -20.97 76.87 -77.35
C THR A 175 -19.70 76.70 -78.20
N LEU A 176 -19.01 75.56 -78.09
CA LEU A 176 -17.76 75.29 -78.83
C LEU A 176 -17.97 74.52 -80.15
N LEU A 177 -19.13 73.88 -80.35
CA LEU A 177 -19.40 73.04 -81.52
C LEU A 177 -19.96 73.78 -82.75
N ASP A 178 -20.42 75.02 -82.61
CA ASP A 178 -20.96 75.85 -83.71
C ASP A 178 -19.88 76.71 -84.41
N GLY A 179 -18.60 76.40 -84.19
CA GLY A 179 -17.46 77.20 -84.63
C GLY A 179 -16.39 76.42 -85.41
N THR A 180 -16.08 76.91 -86.62
CA THR A 180 -14.90 76.57 -87.44
C THR A 180 -15.00 75.34 -88.35
N VAL A 181 -15.34 75.58 -89.62
CA VAL A 181 -15.00 74.70 -90.77
C VAL A 181 -14.15 75.50 -91.75
N ASN A 182 -12.87 75.13 -91.94
CA ASN A 182 -12.17 75.13 -93.25
C ASN A 182 -10.65 74.82 -93.17
N SER A 183 -10.14 74.27 -94.29
CA SER A 183 -8.75 74.36 -94.81
C SER A 183 -7.57 73.63 -94.13
N GLU A 184 -7.44 72.34 -94.47
CA GLU A 184 -6.28 71.68 -95.13
C GLU A 184 -4.81 71.65 -94.55
N PRO A 185 -3.97 70.67 -94.99
CA PRO A 185 -2.65 70.30 -94.38
C PRO A 185 -1.44 71.03 -95.07
N PRO A 186 -0.11 70.73 -94.91
CA PRO A 186 0.54 69.44 -94.52
C PRO A 186 1.92 69.43 -93.79
N ARG A 187 2.43 68.19 -93.58
CA ARG A 187 3.84 67.69 -93.52
C ARG A 187 4.32 66.99 -92.24
N GLU A 188 4.53 65.68 -92.40
CA GLU A 188 5.71 64.86 -92.03
C GLU A 188 6.76 65.43 -91.04
N ASP A 189 7.06 64.66 -89.97
CA ASP A 189 8.46 64.26 -89.69
C ASP A 189 8.60 63.01 -88.77
N ASN A 190 8.77 61.84 -89.39
CA ASN A 190 9.56 60.63 -89.00
C ASN A 190 9.53 60.08 -87.52
N PRO A 191 10.31 59.04 -87.11
CA PRO A 191 9.63 57.81 -86.64
C PRO A 191 10.09 57.26 -85.27
N GLN A 192 9.17 56.68 -84.49
CA GLN A 192 9.41 55.46 -83.66
C GLN A 192 8.18 55.03 -82.83
N ARG A 193 7.49 53.97 -83.29
CA ARG A 193 7.23 52.74 -82.51
C ARG A 193 6.43 51.72 -83.32
N THR A 194 6.97 50.52 -83.44
CA THR A 194 6.25 49.34 -83.95
C THR A 194 5.18 48.89 -82.95
N ALA A 195 3.92 49.16 -83.25
CA ALA A 195 2.80 48.40 -82.74
C ALA A 195 2.34 47.42 -83.84
N PHE A 196 2.05 46.17 -83.47
CA PHE A 196 1.46 45.20 -84.40
C PHE A 196 0.05 45.68 -84.79
N ILE A 197 -0.14 46.13 -86.02
CA ILE A 197 -1.47 46.37 -86.59
C ILE A 197 -2.07 44.98 -86.91
N PRO A 198 -3.25 44.62 -86.38
CA PRO A 198 -3.92 43.37 -86.74
C PRO A 198 -4.20 43.30 -88.24
N ALA A 199 -4.06 42.12 -88.85
CA ALA A 199 -4.35 41.92 -90.28
C ALA A 199 -5.78 42.34 -90.66
N HIS A 200 -6.71 42.29 -89.71
CA HIS A 200 -8.09 42.76 -89.86
C HIS A 200 -8.20 44.26 -90.21
N THR A 201 -7.36 45.11 -89.61
CA THR A 201 -7.41 46.56 -89.81
C THR A 201 -6.93 46.95 -91.21
N VAL A 202 -5.90 46.26 -91.73
CA VAL A 202 -5.41 46.45 -93.10
C VAL A 202 -6.44 45.99 -94.12
N PHE A 203 -7.18 44.91 -93.83
CA PHE A 203 -8.25 44.42 -94.69
C PHE A 203 -9.42 45.41 -94.77
N GLN A 204 -9.92 45.90 -93.63
CA GLN A 204 -10.99 46.91 -93.60
C GLN A 204 -10.59 48.21 -94.31
N GLN A 205 -9.38 48.72 -94.09
CA GLN A 205 -8.91 49.92 -94.82
C GLN A 205 -8.81 49.69 -96.33
N ALA A 206 -8.46 48.49 -96.79
CA ALA A 206 -8.45 48.15 -98.21
C ALA A 206 -9.87 48.08 -98.80
N GLU A 207 -10.84 47.55 -98.06
CA GLU A 207 -12.26 47.54 -98.46
C GLU A 207 -12.87 48.95 -98.46
N GLU A 208 -12.62 49.78 -97.44
CA GLU A 208 -13.03 51.19 -97.42
C GLU A 208 -12.45 51.97 -98.61
N HIS A 209 -11.17 51.78 -98.94
CA HIS A 209 -10.57 52.37 -100.13
C HIS A 209 -11.13 51.83 -101.46
N LYS A 210 -11.64 50.59 -101.49
CA LYS A 210 -12.34 50.02 -102.65
C LYS A 210 -13.72 50.64 -102.81
N TRP A 211 -14.54 50.64 -101.76
CA TRP A 211 -15.87 51.26 -101.76
C TRP A 211 -15.82 52.76 -102.06
N LYS A 212 -14.82 53.47 -101.55
CA LYS A 212 -14.60 54.89 -101.86
C LYS A 212 -14.29 55.12 -103.35
N LYS A 213 -13.44 54.28 -103.97
CA LYS A 213 -13.18 54.34 -105.42
C LYS A 213 -14.41 54.01 -106.26
N GLU A 214 -15.20 53.01 -105.86
CA GLU A 214 -16.45 52.66 -106.55
C GLU A 214 -17.49 53.78 -106.42
N LEU A 215 -17.56 54.46 -105.27
CA LEU A 215 -18.39 55.65 -105.07
C LEU A 215 -17.91 56.84 -105.92
N GLU A 216 -16.60 57.08 -106.03
CA GLU A 216 -16.04 58.11 -106.93
C GLU A 216 -16.34 57.80 -108.41
N GLN A 217 -16.25 56.54 -108.84
CA GLN A 217 -16.64 56.11 -110.20
C GLN A 217 -18.15 56.26 -110.45
N LEU A 218 -18.99 55.92 -109.47
CA LEU A 218 -20.44 56.08 -109.59
C LEU A 218 -20.84 57.55 -109.68
N LYS A 219 -20.18 58.44 -108.91
CA LYS A 219 -20.34 59.90 -109.03
C LYS A 219 -19.97 60.42 -110.42
N SER A 220 -18.85 59.98 -111.00
CA SER A 220 -18.44 60.46 -112.33
C SER A 220 -19.38 59.98 -113.44
N LEU A 221 -19.94 58.78 -113.34
CA LEU A 221 -20.99 58.29 -114.24
C LEU A 221 -22.28 59.12 -114.14
N TYR A 222 -22.75 59.44 -112.93
CA TYR A 222 -23.94 60.28 -112.76
C TYR A 222 -23.72 61.74 -113.21
N LEU A 223 -22.52 62.29 -113.05
CA LEU A 223 -22.17 63.61 -113.58
C LEU A 223 -22.20 63.61 -115.11
N ALA A 224 -21.56 62.66 -115.78
CA ALA A 224 -21.60 62.53 -117.24
C ALA A 224 -23.03 62.28 -117.78
N GLN A 225 -23.86 61.51 -117.05
CA GLN A 225 -25.27 61.34 -117.37
C GLN A 225 -26.06 62.65 -117.24
N THR A 226 -25.76 63.46 -116.22
CA THR A 226 -26.38 64.78 -116.03
C THR A 226 -25.98 65.74 -117.15
N GLU A 227 -24.69 65.84 -117.48
CA GLU A 227 -24.17 66.68 -118.56
C GLU A 227 -24.76 66.32 -119.93
N THR A 228 -24.96 65.02 -120.21
CA THR A 228 -25.58 64.57 -121.46
C THR A 228 -27.09 64.86 -121.52
N LEU A 229 -27.81 64.72 -120.41
CA LEU A 229 -29.22 65.13 -120.33
C LEU A 229 -29.38 66.65 -120.47
N GLU A 230 -28.53 67.46 -119.82
CA GLU A 230 -28.52 68.91 -120.02
C GLU A 230 -28.22 69.29 -121.48
N ALA A 231 -27.26 68.62 -122.13
CA ALA A 231 -26.95 68.87 -123.53
C ALA A 231 -28.16 68.55 -124.45
N GLN A 232 -28.91 67.49 -124.14
CA GLN A 232 -30.17 67.18 -124.83
C GLN A 232 -31.24 68.27 -124.60
N VAL A 233 -31.45 68.72 -123.36
CA VAL A 233 -32.39 69.82 -123.05
C VAL A 233 -31.98 71.12 -123.75
N ARG A 234 -30.70 71.48 -123.74
CA ARG A 234 -30.15 72.64 -124.46
C ARG A 234 -30.37 72.53 -125.98
N SER A 235 -30.26 71.33 -126.55
CA SER A 235 -30.54 71.06 -127.97
C SER A 235 -32.04 71.17 -128.30
N LEU A 236 -32.92 70.56 -127.50
CA LEU A 236 -34.36 70.60 -127.69
C LEU A 236 -34.92 72.03 -127.58
N ASN A 237 -34.46 72.81 -126.60
CA ASN A 237 -34.83 74.23 -126.46
C ASN A 237 -34.40 75.06 -127.68
N LYS A 238 -33.23 74.78 -128.26
CA LYS A 238 -32.77 75.44 -129.49
C LYS A 238 -33.66 75.08 -130.69
N ASN A 239 -34.04 73.81 -130.83
CA ASN A 239 -34.90 73.34 -131.91
C ASN A 239 -36.33 73.92 -131.81
N LEU A 240 -36.86 74.05 -130.58
CA LEU A 240 -38.14 74.70 -130.29
C LEU A 240 -38.11 76.20 -130.67
N ALA A 241 -37.03 76.90 -130.35
CA ALA A 241 -36.88 78.31 -130.72
C ALA A 241 -36.84 78.52 -132.25
N SER A 242 -36.20 77.63 -133.01
CA SER A 242 -36.24 77.68 -134.48
C SER A 242 -37.64 77.41 -135.05
N SER A 243 -38.35 76.37 -134.57
CA SER A 243 -39.68 76.05 -135.10
C SER A 243 -40.72 77.12 -134.76
N GLN A 244 -40.62 77.76 -133.59
CA GLN A 244 -41.45 78.92 -133.25
C GLN A 244 -41.24 80.08 -134.24
N LYS A 245 -39.97 80.40 -134.57
CA LYS A 245 -39.65 81.46 -135.54
C LYS A 245 -40.21 81.14 -136.93
N GLU A 246 -40.09 79.90 -137.39
CA GLU A 246 -40.66 79.45 -138.66
C GLU A 246 -42.20 79.62 -138.69
N CYS A 247 -42.88 79.31 -137.58
CA CYS A 247 -44.31 79.51 -137.44
C CYS A 247 -44.71 81.00 -137.51
N GLU A 248 -43.91 81.90 -136.96
CA GLU A 248 -44.12 83.35 -137.05
C GLU A 248 -43.91 83.88 -138.48
N GLU A 249 -42.89 83.41 -139.20
CA GLU A 249 -42.66 83.73 -140.61
C GLU A 249 -43.80 83.20 -141.53
N VAL A 250 -44.40 82.05 -141.21
CA VAL A 250 -45.60 81.54 -141.93
C VAL A 250 -46.84 82.40 -141.62
N LYS A 251 -47.06 82.76 -140.34
CA LYS A 251 -48.16 83.67 -139.95
C LYS A 251 -48.06 85.04 -140.61
N GLY A 252 -46.85 85.57 -140.83
CA GLY A 252 -46.64 86.80 -141.60
C GLY A 252 -47.06 86.67 -143.08
N ARG A 253 -46.69 85.56 -143.72
CA ARG A 253 -46.99 85.28 -145.14
C ARG A 253 -48.49 85.07 -145.42
N LEU A 254 -49.26 84.57 -144.45
CA LEU A 254 -50.72 84.40 -144.60
C LEU A 254 -51.45 85.75 -144.71
N ARG A 255 -51.22 86.65 -143.74
CA ARG A 255 -51.88 87.98 -143.66
C ARG A 255 -51.70 88.82 -144.93
N HIS A 256 -50.52 88.70 -145.57
CA HIS A 256 -50.23 89.41 -146.81
C HIS A 256 -51.05 88.92 -148.01
N LYS A 257 -51.48 87.64 -148.02
CA LYS A 257 -52.38 87.10 -149.06
C LYS A 257 -53.84 87.49 -148.82
N GLU A 258 -54.28 87.54 -147.57
CA GLU A 258 -55.65 87.88 -147.18
C GLU A 258 -56.02 89.30 -147.63
N VAL A 259 -55.12 90.27 -147.43
CA VAL A 259 -55.31 91.68 -147.86
C VAL A 259 -55.48 91.82 -149.38
N MET A 260 -54.80 90.99 -150.19
CA MET A 260 -54.89 91.04 -151.65
C MET A 260 -56.22 90.51 -152.21
N ALA A 261 -56.95 89.67 -151.46
CA ALA A 261 -58.19 89.05 -151.95
C ALA A 261 -59.42 89.97 -151.92
N ALA A 262 -59.42 91.00 -151.06
CA ALA A 262 -60.62 91.80 -150.77
C ALA A 262 -60.99 92.85 -151.85
N ALA A 263 -60.10 93.17 -152.79
CA ALA A 263 -60.25 94.31 -153.70
C ALA A 263 -61.00 94.01 -155.03
N GLY A 264 -61.49 92.78 -155.23
CA GLY A 264 -61.69 92.23 -156.59
C GLY A 264 -63.07 92.29 -157.25
N SER A 265 -64.16 92.76 -156.60
CA SER A 265 -65.52 92.49 -157.12
C SER A 265 -66.57 93.60 -156.92
N ALA A 266 -66.90 94.34 -158.00
CA ALA A 266 -68.12 95.17 -158.11
C ALA A 266 -68.43 95.66 -159.55
N LYS A 267 -69.51 95.16 -160.21
CA LYS A 267 -70.34 95.85 -161.26
C LYS A 267 -71.31 94.93 -162.05
N GLN A 268 -72.60 95.32 -162.14
CA GLN A 268 -73.56 95.21 -163.28
C GLN A 268 -74.99 95.59 -162.79
N CYS A 269 -75.98 96.16 -163.52
CA CYS A 269 -76.24 96.54 -164.93
C CYS A 269 -76.69 95.40 -165.90
N VAL A 270 -77.78 95.51 -166.70
CA VAL A 270 -78.82 96.55 -166.98
C VAL A 270 -80.08 95.83 -167.58
N GLY A 271 -81.28 96.36 -167.89
CA GLY A 271 -81.84 97.71 -168.06
C GLY A 271 -83.38 97.71 -168.33
N GLY A 272 -83.93 98.62 -169.16
CA GLY A 272 -85.39 98.77 -169.45
C GLY A 272 -85.83 98.54 -170.91
N LEU A 273 -87.13 98.67 -171.22
CA LEU A 273 -87.78 98.25 -172.49
C LEU A 273 -88.45 99.37 -173.32
N CYS A 274 -88.87 99.07 -174.57
CA CYS A 274 -89.21 100.07 -175.60
C CYS A 274 -90.69 100.05 -176.08
N LEU A 275 -91.06 101.10 -176.84
CA LEU A 275 -92.44 101.45 -177.24
C LEU A 275 -93.28 100.35 -177.89
N LYS A 276 -92.68 99.35 -178.58
CA LYS A 276 -93.46 98.23 -179.17
C LYS A 276 -93.89 97.18 -178.15
N CYS A 277 -93.24 97.10 -176.98
CA CYS A 277 -93.67 96.19 -175.92
C CYS A 277 -94.98 96.68 -175.30
N ALA A 278 -95.08 97.98 -175.00
CA ALA A 278 -96.24 98.59 -174.30
C ALA A 278 -97.59 98.33 -174.98
N GLN A 279 -97.64 98.22 -176.31
CA GLN A 279 -98.88 97.96 -177.06
C GLN A 279 -99.31 96.48 -177.07
N ASN A 280 -98.37 95.53 -176.93
CA ASN A 280 -98.71 94.13 -176.66
C ASN A 280 -99.03 93.91 -175.18
N GLU A 281 -98.33 94.62 -174.29
CA GLU A 281 -98.51 94.60 -172.85
C GLU A 281 -99.92 95.06 -172.46
N ALA A 282 -100.46 96.10 -173.10
CA ALA A 282 -101.85 96.54 -172.89
C ALA A 282 -102.90 95.46 -173.19
N VAL A 283 -102.70 94.62 -174.23
CA VAL A 283 -103.65 93.56 -174.60
C VAL A 283 -103.51 92.33 -173.69
N LEU A 284 -102.30 92.01 -173.23
CA LEU A 284 -102.06 90.93 -172.27
C LEU A 284 -102.41 91.33 -170.82
N ALA A 285 -102.46 92.63 -170.51
CA ALA A 285 -102.76 93.14 -169.18
C ALA A 285 -104.17 92.72 -168.71
N GLU A 286 -105.20 92.85 -169.54
CA GLU A 286 -106.59 92.61 -169.10
C GLU A 286 -106.91 91.14 -168.80
N THR A 287 -106.17 90.18 -169.37
CA THR A 287 -106.45 88.74 -169.25
C THR A 287 -105.38 87.94 -168.52
N HIS A 288 -104.09 88.25 -168.72
CA HIS A 288 -102.98 87.50 -168.12
C HIS A 288 -102.37 88.16 -166.88
N SER A 289 -102.43 89.49 -166.71
CA SER A 289 -101.77 90.15 -165.57
C SER A 289 -102.29 89.67 -164.21
N ASN A 290 -103.61 89.46 -164.06
CA ASN A 290 -104.21 88.99 -162.81
C ASN A 290 -103.62 87.64 -162.34
N MET A 291 -103.36 86.70 -163.25
CA MET A 291 -102.72 85.43 -162.89
C MET A 291 -101.26 85.61 -162.47
N HIS A 292 -100.53 86.51 -163.13
CA HIS A 292 -99.14 86.83 -162.76
C HIS A 292 -99.05 87.58 -161.44
N ILE A 293 -99.96 88.52 -161.17
CA ILE A 293 -100.07 89.24 -159.89
C ILE A 293 -100.34 88.25 -158.74
N GLN A 294 -101.32 87.35 -158.89
CA GLN A 294 -101.60 86.32 -157.89
C GLN A 294 -100.45 85.32 -157.68
N ALA A 295 -99.61 85.09 -158.70
CA ALA A 295 -98.39 84.29 -158.55
C ALA A 295 -97.28 85.07 -157.81
N ILE A 296 -97.08 86.35 -158.16
CA ILE A 296 -96.12 87.24 -157.49
C ILE A 296 -96.51 87.44 -156.02
N GLU A 297 -97.78 87.64 -155.70
CA GLU A 297 -98.25 87.75 -154.31
C GLU A 297 -97.96 86.50 -153.49
N ARG A 298 -98.20 85.29 -154.03
CA ARG A 298 -97.90 84.03 -153.34
C ARG A 298 -96.41 83.88 -153.10
N LEU A 299 -95.59 84.05 -154.14
CA LEU A 299 -94.12 84.03 -154.01
C LEU A 299 -93.60 85.13 -153.06
N THR A 300 -94.27 86.28 -152.98
CA THR A 300 -93.92 87.36 -152.04
C THR A 300 -94.24 86.95 -150.59
N LYS A 301 -95.41 86.37 -150.34
CA LYS A 301 -95.83 85.82 -149.03
C LYS A 301 -94.92 84.67 -148.60
N GLU A 302 -94.70 83.68 -149.47
CA GLU A 302 -93.75 82.57 -149.26
C GLU A 302 -92.34 83.09 -148.92
N ARG A 303 -91.88 84.15 -149.59
CA ARG A 303 -90.58 84.80 -149.31
C ARG A 303 -90.58 85.60 -148.01
N ASP A 304 -91.65 86.30 -147.63
CA ASP A 304 -91.77 86.96 -146.32
C ASP A 304 -91.84 85.95 -145.17
N GLU A 305 -92.56 84.84 -145.35
CA GLU A 305 -92.63 83.73 -144.40
C GLU A 305 -91.26 83.05 -144.23
N LEU A 306 -90.58 82.74 -145.33
CA LEU A 306 -89.20 82.21 -145.29
C LEU A 306 -88.21 83.20 -144.66
N MET A 307 -88.36 84.51 -144.92
CA MET A 307 -87.53 85.53 -144.27
C MET A 307 -87.82 85.64 -142.77
N SER A 308 -89.08 85.53 -142.35
CA SER A 308 -89.48 85.48 -140.94
C SER A 308 -88.88 84.26 -140.23
N VAL A 309 -88.94 83.09 -140.87
CA VAL A 309 -88.31 81.84 -140.40
C VAL A 309 -86.79 81.96 -140.36
N LEU A 310 -86.14 82.58 -141.36
CA LEU A 310 -84.69 82.83 -141.32
C LEU A 310 -84.27 83.80 -140.22
N CYS A 311 -85.10 84.81 -139.92
CA CYS A 311 -84.87 85.73 -138.81
C CYS A 311 -85.04 85.05 -137.44
N SER A 312 -86.08 84.24 -137.25
CA SER A 312 -86.26 83.48 -136.00
C SER A 312 -85.22 82.38 -135.81
N LEU A 313 -84.80 81.71 -136.89
CA LEU A 313 -83.67 80.77 -136.86
C LEU A 313 -82.38 81.47 -136.46
N ARG A 314 -82.04 82.64 -137.04
CA ARG A 314 -80.86 83.43 -136.65
C ARG A 314 -80.92 83.90 -135.20
N ALA A 315 -82.09 84.33 -134.72
CA ALA A 315 -82.28 84.67 -133.31
C ALA A 315 -82.00 83.44 -132.42
N SER A 316 -82.66 82.30 -132.69
CA SER A 316 -82.46 81.06 -131.93
C SER A 316 -81.01 80.55 -131.97
N GLN A 317 -80.30 80.74 -133.08
CA GLN A 317 -78.88 80.44 -133.21
C GLN A 317 -78.02 81.34 -132.32
N SER A 318 -78.28 82.65 -132.31
CA SER A 318 -77.55 83.59 -131.44
C SER A 318 -77.79 83.33 -129.96
N GLU A 319 -79.03 82.99 -129.57
CA GLU A 319 -79.34 82.57 -128.21
C GLU A 319 -78.68 81.22 -127.87
N ALA A 320 -78.64 80.27 -128.80
CA ALA A 320 -77.96 78.99 -128.59
C ALA A 320 -76.45 79.20 -128.36
N GLN A 321 -75.81 80.04 -129.16
CA GLN A 321 -74.41 80.44 -128.98
C GLN A 321 -74.18 81.17 -127.65
N GLN A 322 -75.11 82.02 -127.21
CA GLN A 322 -75.02 82.68 -125.91
C GLN A 322 -75.18 81.69 -124.74
N ARG A 323 -76.09 80.71 -124.85
CA ARG A 323 -76.24 79.62 -123.86
C ARG A 323 -75.02 78.72 -123.83
N GLU A 324 -74.47 78.36 -124.99
CA GLU A 324 -73.24 77.58 -125.14
C GLU A 324 -72.04 78.30 -124.51
N TRP A 325 -71.87 79.60 -124.78
CA TRP A 325 -70.82 80.41 -124.16
C TRP A 325 -71.00 80.52 -122.64
N ALA A 326 -72.23 80.73 -122.15
CA ALA A 326 -72.51 80.78 -120.71
C ALA A 326 -72.22 79.43 -120.02
N ALA A 327 -72.62 78.31 -120.63
CA ALA A 327 -72.32 76.97 -120.16
C ALA A 327 -70.80 76.69 -120.17
N TYR A 328 -70.09 77.13 -121.21
CA TYR A 328 -68.62 77.03 -121.27
C TYR A 328 -67.94 77.79 -120.13
N GLN A 329 -68.38 79.03 -119.81
CA GLN A 329 -67.83 79.78 -118.67
C GLN A 329 -68.15 79.10 -117.33
N GLN A 330 -69.36 78.54 -117.16
CA GLN A 330 -69.74 77.78 -115.97
C GLN A 330 -68.90 76.50 -115.80
N VAL A 331 -68.69 75.74 -116.88
CA VAL A 331 -67.82 74.55 -116.88
C VAL A 331 -66.38 74.93 -116.56
N LYS A 332 -65.86 76.02 -117.16
CA LYS A 332 -64.52 76.54 -116.86
C LYS A 332 -64.36 76.86 -115.38
N GLN A 333 -65.29 77.63 -114.80
CA GLN A 333 -65.28 77.98 -113.37
C GLN A 333 -65.41 76.73 -112.48
N ALA A 334 -66.25 75.76 -112.84
CA ALA A 334 -66.40 74.51 -112.10
C ALA A 334 -65.13 73.65 -112.14
N VAL A 335 -64.40 73.64 -113.25
CA VAL A 335 -63.08 72.99 -113.38
C VAL A 335 -62.04 73.72 -112.53
N GLU A 336 -61.94 75.04 -112.62
CA GLU A 336 -61.00 75.84 -111.82
C GLU A 336 -61.21 75.62 -110.31
N MET A 337 -62.45 75.67 -109.82
CA MET A 337 -62.79 75.36 -108.42
C MET A 337 -62.47 73.90 -108.03
N ALA A 338 -62.65 72.95 -108.95
CA ALA A 338 -62.33 71.53 -108.70
C ALA A 338 -60.81 71.27 -108.70
N GLU A 339 -60.05 71.99 -109.51
CA GLU A 339 -58.57 71.95 -109.51
C GLU A 339 -58.03 72.55 -108.21
N GLU A 340 -58.53 73.71 -107.77
CA GLU A 340 -58.17 74.31 -106.48
C GLU A 340 -58.47 73.36 -105.31
N ALA A 341 -59.68 72.79 -105.24
CA ALA A 341 -60.05 71.84 -104.19
C ALA A 341 -59.19 70.55 -104.23
N ASN A 342 -58.79 70.07 -105.41
CA ASN A 342 -57.86 68.94 -105.54
C ASN A 342 -56.42 69.30 -105.14
N LEU A 343 -55.97 70.53 -105.37
CA LEU A 343 -54.67 71.02 -104.90
C LEU A 343 -54.65 71.15 -103.37
N GLU A 344 -55.70 71.68 -102.76
CA GLU A 344 -55.84 71.74 -101.29
C GLU A 344 -55.90 70.34 -100.66
N LYS A 345 -56.72 69.45 -101.22
CA LYS A 345 -56.76 68.03 -100.82
C LYS A 345 -55.39 67.36 -100.91
N THR A 346 -54.66 67.56 -102.01
CA THR A 346 -53.31 66.99 -102.20
C THR A 346 -52.32 67.55 -101.18
N ARG A 347 -52.35 68.88 -100.92
CA ARG A 347 -51.52 69.51 -99.87
C ARG A 347 -51.82 68.92 -98.49
N ALA A 348 -53.10 68.75 -98.14
CA ALA A 348 -53.53 68.16 -96.88
C ALA A 348 -53.07 66.69 -96.74
N VAL A 349 -53.21 65.87 -97.79
CA VAL A 349 -52.72 64.48 -97.78
C VAL A 349 -51.21 64.43 -97.57
N VAL A 350 -50.43 65.22 -98.30
CA VAL A 350 -48.96 65.27 -98.15
C VAL A 350 -48.54 65.73 -96.75
N GLN A 351 -49.28 66.65 -96.12
CA GLN A 351 -49.07 67.05 -94.73
C GLN A 351 -49.42 65.91 -93.75
N CYS A 352 -50.58 65.26 -93.91
CA CYS A 352 -50.96 64.10 -93.09
C CYS A 352 -49.95 62.96 -93.19
N GLU A 353 -49.44 62.65 -94.39
CA GLU A 353 -48.36 61.68 -94.58
C GLU A 353 -47.04 62.13 -93.93
N ALA A 354 -46.71 63.42 -93.96
CA ALA A 354 -45.50 63.93 -93.31
C ALA A 354 -45.59 63.78 -91.78
N PHE A 355 -46.74 64.11 -91.19
CA PHE A 355 -47.00 63.86 -89.77
C PHE A 355 -47.03 62.36 -89.44
N ALA A 356 -47.63 61.52 -90.29
CA ALA A 356 -47.62 60.07 -90.11
C ALA A 356 -46.21 59.47 -90.17
N ARG A 357 -45.35 59.97 -91.08
CA ARG A 357 -43.93 59.56 -91.19
C ARG A 357 -43.12 59.99 -89.98
N GLU A 358 -43.29 61.22 -89.46
CA GLU A 358 -42.59 61.61 -88.23
C GLU A 358 -43.13 60.87 -87.01
N LEU A 359 -44.45 60.64 -86.89
CA LEU A 359 -45.03 59.81 -85.82
C LEU A 359 -44.51 58.37 -85.86
N ALA A 360 -44.35 57.77 -87.05
CA ALA A 360 -43.71 56.47 -87.20
C ALA A 360 -42.24 56.51 -86.73
N ARG A 361 -41.47 57.51 -87.17
CA ARG A 361 -40.06 57.69 -86.76
C ARG A 361 -39.91 57.96 -85.25
N GLN A 362 -40.90 58.59 -84.61
CA GLN A 362 -40.91 58.80 -83.14
C GLN A 362 -41.23 57.50 -82.40
N ARG A 363 -42.19 56.69 -82.90
CA ARG A 363 -42.48 55.35 -82.35
C ARG A 363 -41.28 54.43 -82.47
N GLU A 364 -40.66 54.35 -83.64
CA GLU A 364 -39.45 53.55 -83.89
C GLU A 364 -38.31 53.92 -82.92
N ARG A 365 -38.07 55.21 -82.69
CA ARG A 365 -37.10 55.66 -81.66
C ARG A 365 -37.48 55.18 -80.27
N LEU A 366 -38.71 55.41 -79.82
CA LEU A 366 -39.18 54.96 -78.50
C LEU A 366 -39.11 53.42 -78.37
N GLU A 367 -39.39 52.67 -79.43
CA GLU A 367 -39.26 51.21 -79.48
C GLU A 367 -37.78 50.77 -79.36
N THR A 368 -36.84 51.45 -80.04
CA THR A 368 -35.39 51.20 -79.87
C THR A 368 -34.86 51.60 -78.49
N GLU A 369 -35.34 52.70 -77.91
CA GLU A 369 -34.97 53.15 -76.57
C GLU A 369 -35.50 52.17 -75.50
N MET A 370 -36.76 51.75 -75.61
CA MET A 370 -37.35 50.72 -74.74
C MET A 370 -36.65 49.36 -74.88
N ALA A 371 -36.23 48.97 -76.09
CA ALA A 371 -35.44 47.76 -76.30
C ALA A 371 -34.06 47.86 -75.64
N ALA A 372 -33.37 49.00 -75.78
CA ALA A 372 -32.06 49.23 -75.18
C ALA A 372 -32.11 49.28 -73.64
N GLU A 373 -33.14 49.88 -73.04
CA GLU A 373 -33.33 49.82 -71.58
C GLU A 373 -33.71 48.42 -71.10
N GLN A 374 -34.54 47.69 -71.85
CA GLN A 374 -34.86 46.30 -71.53
C GLN A 374 -33.62 45.39 -71.62
N GLU A 375 -32.72 45.63 -72.57
CA GLU A 375 -31.42 44.93 -72.69
C GLU A 375 -30.49 45.24 -71.51
N LYS A 376 -30.35 46.52 -71.12
CA LYS A 376 -29.61 46.93 -69.92
C LYS A 376 -30.17 46.25 -68.66
N ILE A 377 -31.49 46.20 -68.53
CA ILE A 377 -32.20 45.51 -67.44
C ILE A 377 -31.94 44.01 -67.47
N SER A 378 -31.91 43.35 -68.65
CA SER A 378 -31.56 41.93 -68.73
C SER A 378 -30.10 41.66 -68.35
N TYR A 379 -29.16 42.49 -68.83
CA TYR A 379 -27.75 42.37 -68.51
C TYR A 379 -27.50 42.57 -67.00
N ALA A 380 -28.13 43.57 -66.38
CA ALA A 380 -28.04 43.78 -64.93
C ALA A 380 -28.63 42.61 -64.13
N ARG A 381 -29.77 42.05 -64.56
CA ARG A 381 -30.36 40.85 -63.96
C ARG A 381 -29.46 39.62 -64.09
N GLU A 382 -28.74 39.48 -65.20
CA GLU A 382 -27.80 38.39 -65.41
C GLU A 382 -26.49 38.56 -64.64
N GLY A 383 -25.99 39.79 -64.50
CA GLY A 383 -24.90 40.11 -63.55
C GLY A 383 -25.22 39.63 -62.14
N VAL A 384 -26.35 40.08 -61.58
CA VAL A 384 -26.80 39.70 -60.23
C VAL A 384 -27.04 38.19 -60.08
N ARG A 385 -27.60 37.51 -61.11
CA ARG A 385 -27.72 36.03 -61.10
C ARG A 385 -26.35 35.36 -61.07
N ASN A 386 -25.40 35.82 -61.88
CA ASN A 386 -24.06 35.25 -61.96
C ASN A 386 -23.24 35.51 -60.69
N GLU A 387 -23.49 36.62 -60.00
CA GLU A 387 -22.92 36.92 -58.68
C GLU A 387 -23.53 36.01 -57.59
N ALA A 388 -24.86 35.92 -57.51
CA ALA A 388 -25.54 35.02 -56.59
C ALA A 388 -25.17 33.53 -56.82
N LEU A 389 -24.87 33.12 -58.06
CA LEU A 389 -24.32 31.79 -58.36
C LEU A 389 -22.90 31.60 -57.83
N LYS A 390 -22.01 32.61 -57.92
CA LYS A 390 -20.65 32.55 -57.33
C LYS A 390 -20.70 32.54 -55.80
N GLU A 391 -21.62 33.29 -55.20
CA GLU A 391 -21.85 33.28 -53.74
C GLU A 391 -22.37 31.90 -53.30
N LYS A 392 -23.35 31.33 -54.01
CA LYS A 392 -23.82 29.95 -53.77
C LYS A 392 -22.70 28.92 -53.92
N GLU A 393 -21.86 29.05 -54.93
CA GLU A 393 -20.72 28.16 -55.20
C GLU A 393 -19.69 28.21 -54.04
N THR A 394 -19.29 29.41 -53.62
CA THR A 394 -18.34 29.60 -52.51
C THR A 394 -18.93 29.19 -51.14
N LEU A 395 -20.22 29.42 -50.91
CA LEU A 395 -20.94 28.88 -49.76
C LEU A 395 -21.01 27.34 -49.79
N SER A 396 -21.24 26.74 -50.97
CA SER A 396 -21.23 25.27 -51.12
C SER A 396 -19.85 24.68 -50.85
N GLN A 397 -18.77 25.33 -51.31
CA GLN A 397 -17.39 24.91 -51.08
C GLN A 397 -16.97 25.06 -49.61
N THR A 398 -17.38 26.15 -48.93
CA THR A 398 -17.11 26.33 -47.49
C THR A 398 -17.93 25.36 -46.62
N VAL A 399 -19.20 25.10 -46.95
CA VAL A 399 -19.99 24.04 -46.30
C VAL A 399 -19.33 22.68 -46.48
N ALA A 400 -18.89 22.31 -47.68
CA ALA A 400 -18.23 21.04 -47.93
C ALA A 400 -16.92 20.87 -47.12
N SER A 401 -16.10 21.93 -47.02
CA SER A 401 -14.86 21.89 -46.22
C SER A 401 -15.14 21.81 -44.72
N LEU A 402 -16.20 22.45 -44.23
CA LEU A 402 -16.66 22.33 -42.85
C LEU A 402 -17.22 20.93 -42.56
N SER A 403 -18.01 20.34 -43.46
CA SER A 403 -18.50 18.96 -43.34
C SER A 403 -17.37 17.93 -43.31
N GLN A 404 -16.35 18.09 -44.17
CA GLN A 404 -15.13 17.28 -44.09
C GLN A 404 -14.46 17.43 -42.72
N ARG A 405 -14.30 18.68 -42.24
CA ARG A 405 -13.64 18.95 -40.96
C ARG A 405 -14.42 18.41 -39.76
N VAL A 406 -15.75 18.38 -39.81
CA VAL A 406 -16.59 17.71 -38.80
C VAL A 406 -16.32 16.20 -38.82
N ALA A 407 -16.37 15.55 -39.99
CA ALA A 407 -16.10 14.11 -40.11
C ALA A 407 -14.67 13.72 -39.64
N GLU A 408 -13.67 14.58 -39.89
CA GLU A 408 -12.30 14.42 -39.36
C GLU A 408 -12.25 14.46 -37.83
N LEU A 409 -13.04 15.34 -37.20
CA LEU A 409 -13.11 15.51 -35.75
C LEU A 409 -13.94 14.40 -35.08
N GLU A 410 -15.07 14.02 -35.66
CA GLU A 410 -15.84 12.83 -35.25
C GLU A 410 -14.98 11.56 -35.32
N GLY A 411 -14.19 11.42 -36.39
CA GLY A 411 -13.22 10.33 -36.54
C GLY A 411 -12.11 10.35 -35.48
N GLN A 412 -11.69 11.54 -35.01
CA GLN A 412 -10.74 11.69 -33.90
C GLN A 412 -11.38 11.32 -32.54
N LEU A 413 -12.57 11.86 -32.25
CA LEU A 413 -13.33 11.55 -31.03
C LEU A 413 -13.58 10.04 -30.91
N ALA A 414 -14.08 9.41 -31.98
CA ALA A 414 -14.32 7.97 -32.00
C ALA A 414 -13.03 7.12 -31.87
N ARG A 415 -11.83 7.64 -32.19
CA ARG A 415 -10.56 6.97 -31.85
C ARG A 415 -10.27 7.10 -30.37
N GLY A 416 -10.34 8.32 -29.82
CA GLY A 416 -10.16 8.58 -28.38
C GLY A 416 -11.14 7.80 -27.49
N ASP A 417 -12.39 7.61 -27.93
CA ASP A 417 -13.38 6.78 -27.23
C ASP A 417 -12.98 5.30 -27.18
N ARG A 418 -12.43 4.75 -28.27
CA ARG A 418 -11.93 3.36 -28.34
C ARG A 418 -10.67 3.18 -27.49
N GLU A 419 -9.76 4.15 -27.55
CA GLU A 419 -8.53 4.17 -26.74
C GLU A 419 -8.85 4.27 -25.25
N ARG A 420 -9.74 5.19 -24.84
CA ARG A 420 -10.28 5.27 -23.47
C ARG A 420 -10.95 3.96 -23.05
N GLY A 421 -11.76 3.35 -23.91
CA GLY A 421 -12.39 2.06 -23.63
C GLY A 421 -11.38 0.93 -23.41
N SER A 422 -10.32 0.86 -24.23
CA SER A 422 -9.24 -0.10 -24.04
C SER A 422 -8.47 0.14 -22.74
N LEU A 423 -8.10 1.39 -22.44
CA LEU A 423 -7.41 1.74 -21.20
C LEU A 423 -8.28 1.49 -19.96
N SER A 424 -9.59 1.73 -20.02
CA SER A 424 -10.52 1.37 -18.95
C SER A 424 -10.53 -0.14 -18.72
N THR A 425 -10.73 -0.95 -19.76
CA THR A 425 -10.77 -2.41 -19.59
C THR A 425 -9.44 -2.99 -19.10
N GLN A 426 -8.30 -2.38 -19.46
CA GLN A 426 -6.98 -2.71 -18.87
C GLN A 426 -6.87 -2.30 -17.40
N LEU A 427 -7.38 -1.13 -17.02
CA LEU A 427 -7.45 -0.70 -15.62
C LEU A 427 -8.35 -1.64 -14.79
N ASP A 428 -9.55 -1.96 -15.26
CA ASP A 428 -10.48 -2.88 -14.61
C ASP A 428 -9.88 -4.28 -14.46
N GLU A 429 -9.09 -4.73 -15.45
CA GLU A 429 -8.36 -6.00 -15.43
C GLU A 429 -7.21 -6.00 -14.43
N THR A 430 -6.44 -4.91 -14.31
CA THR A 430 -5.38 -4.79 -13.30
C THR A 430 -5.95 -4.65 -11.88
N LEU A 431 -7.04 -3.90 -11.70
CA LEU A 431 -7.74 -3.79 -10.41
C LEU A 431 -8.30 -5.14 -9.95
N ARG A 432 -8.95 -5.92 -10.84
CA ARG A 432 -9.42 -7.28 -10.51
C ARG A 432 -8.27 -8.24 -10.17
N LYS A 433 -7.11 -8.11 -10.83
CA LYS A 433 -5.89 -8.86 -10.47
C LYS A 433 -5.35 -8.47 -9.09
N LEU A 434 -5.23 -7.17 -8.80
CA LEU A 434 -4.79 -6.68 -7.49
C LEU A 434 -5.73 -7.16 -6.37
N LEU A 435 -7.04 -7.03 -6.54
CA LEU A 435 -8.04 -7.52 -5.58
C LEU A 435 -7.94 -9.04 -5.34
N SER A 436 -7.64 -9.84 -6.37
CA SER A 436 -7.40 -11.27 -6.19
C SER A 436 -6.12 -11.56 -5.40
N GLN A 437 -5.05 -10.78 -5.62
CA GLN A 437 -3.79 -10.89 -4.90
C GLN A 437 -3.92 -10.42 -3.43
N GLU A 438 -4.72 -9.38 -3.17
CA GLU A 438 -5.07 -8.95 -1.80
C GLU A 438 -5.88 -10.02 -1.07
N GLN A 439 -6.83 -10.69 -1.75
CA GLN A 439 -7.56 -11.81 -1.16
C GLN A 439 -6.63 -13.00 -0.87
N ASP A 440 -5.74 -13.37 -1.77
CA ASP A 440 -4.83 -14.51 -1.58
C ASP A 440 -3.75 -14.24 -0.53
N THR A 441 -3.17 -13.03 -0.51
CA THR A 441 -2.27 -12.61 0.58
C THR A 441 -3.00 -12.53 1.93
N SER A 442 -4.26 -12.11 1.96
CA SER A 442 -5.09 -12.14 3.17
C SER A 442 -5.35 -13.57 3.67
N LYS A 443 -5.64 -14.52 2.77
CA LYS A 443 -5.76 -15.96 3.09
C LYS A 443 -4.46 -16.51 3.68
N VAL A 444 -3.32 -16.26 3.03
CA VAL A 444 -1.99 -16.69 3.50
C VAL A 444 -1.64 -16.06 4.86
N CYS A 445 -1.94 -14.77 5.06
CA CYS A 445 -1.79 -14.13 6.37
C CYS A 445 -2.72 -14.72 7.42
N GLY A 446 -3.93 -15.16 7.06
CA GLY A 446 -4.84 -15.91 7.93
C GLY A 446 -4.22 -17.25 8.37
N GLU A 447 -3.77 -18.04 7.41
CA GLU A 447 -3.14 -19.35 7.64
C GLU A 447 -1.86 -19.23 8.49
N LEU A 448 -0.96 -18.28 8.18
CA LEU A 448 0.26 -18.05 8.96
C LEU A 448 -0.04 -17.62 10.41
N ARG A 449 -1.12 -16.84 10.64
CA ARG A 449 -1.57 -16.50 12.00
C ARG A 449 -2.12 -17.73 12.73
N TYR A 450 -2.91 -18.57 12.05
CA TYR A 450 -3.41 -19.82 12.62
C TYR A 450 -2.27 -20.78 13.00
N GLN A 451 -1.30 -20.98 12.10
CA GLN A 451 -0.12 -21.81 12.35
C GLN A 451 0.73 -21.25 13.51
N LEU A 452 0.92 -19.92 13.57
CA LEU A 452 1.63 -19.27 14.68
C LEU A 452 0.92 -19.50 16.03
N SER A 453 -0.40 -19.32 16.09
CA SER A 453 -1.17 -19.59 17.31
C SER A 453 -1.16 -21.07 17.70
N GLN A 454 -1.20 -21.99 16.73
CA GLN A 454 -1.07 -23.43 17.01
C GLN A 454 0.34 -23.78 17.54
N ALA A 455 1.39 -23.15 17.02
CA ALA A 455 2.76 -23.32 17.51
C ALA A 455 2.97 -22.68 18.91
N GLN A 456 2.34 -21.54 19.18
CA GLN A 456 2.33 -20.90 20.50
C GLN A 456 1.67 -21.80 21.55
N LEU A 457 0.50 -22.37 21.26
CA LEU A 457 -0.19 -23.32 22.15
C LEU A 457 0.67 -24.56 22.44
N LYS A 458 1.24 -25.20 21.40
CA LYS A 458 2.14 -26.35 21.56
C LYS A 458 3.39 -26.01 22.38
N ARG A 459 3.94 -24.80 22.24
CA ARG A 459 5.05 -24.31 23.08
C ARG A 459 4.60 -24.14 24.54
N GLU A 460 3.45 -23.56 24.78
CA GLU A 460 2.89 -23.36 26.13
C GLU A 460 2.50 -24.68 26.81
N GLU A 461 2.15 -25.71 26.03
CA GLU A 461 1.99 -27.10 26.48
C GLU A 461 3.32 -27.69 26.92
N ALA A 462 4.34 -27.69 26.06
CA ALA A 462 5.68 -28.16 26.41
C ALA A 462 6.30 -27.37 27.59
N GLU A 463 6.07 -26.06 27.68
CA GLU A 463 6.52 -25.22 28.80
C GLU A 463 5.74 -25.50 30.10
N ARG A 464 4.53 -26.04 30.04
CA ARG A 464 3.81 -26.58 31.22
C ARG A 464 4.40 -27.94 31.63
N GLU A 465 4.53 -28.86 30.69
CA GLU A 465 5.08 -30.20 30.94
C GLU A 465 6.52 -30.16 31.50
N LEU A 466 7.35 -29.25 30.99
CA LEU A 466 8.70 -29.01 31.50
C LEU A 466 8.70 -28.49 32.95
N ARG A 467 7.78 -27.60 33.31
CA ARG A 467 7.62 -27.12 34.70
C ARG A 467 7.14 -28.23 35.63
N ASP A 468 6.16 -29.03 35.18
CA ASP A 468 5.67 -30.16 35.97
C ASP A 468 6.75 -31.22 36.17
N CYS A 469 7.49 -31.59 35.12
CA CYS A 469 8.61 -32.52 35.21
C CYS A 469 9.75 -31.98 36.08
N SER A 470 10.11 -30.71 35.92
CA SER A 470 11.08 -30.03 36.80
C SER A 470 10.63 -30.10 38.27
N SER A 471 9.39 -29.75 38.59
CA SER A 471 8.88 -29.81 39.97
C SER A 471 8.83 -31.23 40.55
N LYS A 472 8.59 -32.26 39.73
CA LYS A 472 8.69 -33.67 40.13
C LYS A 472 10.14 -34.06 40.40
N THR A 473 11.08 -33.63 39.55
CA THR A 473 12.52 -33.89 39.72
C THR A 473 13.07 -33.18 40.96
N THR A 474 12.71 -31.91 41.21
CA THR A 474 13.11 -31.18 42.42
C THR A 474 12.62 -31.90 43.68
N ARG A 475 11.34 -32.29 43.74
CA ARG A 475 10.80 -33.07 44.88
C ARG A 475 11.50 -34.42 45.05
N GLN A 476 11.84 -35.10 43.96
CA GLN A 476 12.57 -36.37 44.03
C GLN A 476 14.00 -36.17 44.55
N LEU A 477 14.68 -35.07 44.15
CA LEU A 477 15.98 -34.68 44.68
C LEU A 477 15.88 -34.36 46.18
N GLU A 478 14.96 -33.49 46.60
CA GLU A 478 14.68 -33.15 48.01
C GLU A 478 14.46 -34.41 48.87
N MET A 479 13.71 -35.39 48.36
CA MET A 479 13.50 -36.67 49.05
C MET A 479 14.79 -37.49 49.15
N THR A 480 15.58 -37.59 48.08
CA THR A 480 16.87 -38.31 48.12
C THR A 480 17.92 -37.60 48.96
N GLU A 481 17.91 -36.26 49.02
CA GLU A 481 18.76 -35.47 49.90
C GLU A 481 18.41 -35.76 51.37
N GLN A 482 17.13 -35.75 51.74
CA GLN A 482 16.68 -36.15 53.07
C GLN A 482 17.02 -37.62 53.41
N GLU A 483 17.05 -38.53 52.43
CA GLU A 483 17.50 -39.91 52.63
C GLU A 483 19.02 -39.99 52.83
N VAL A 484 19.80 -39.24 52.07
CA VAL A 484 21.26 -39.10 52.25
C VAL A 484 21.60 -38.46 53.59
N GLU A 485 20.83 -37.48 54.06
CA GLU A 485 20.99 -36.89 55.40
C GLU A 485 20.71 -37.92 56.50
N LYS A 486 19.59 -38.67 56.43
CA LYS A 486 19.27 -39.74 57.39
C LYS A 486 20.37 -40.80 57.45
N LEU A 487 20.79 -41.31 56.29
CA LEU A 487 21.90 -42.27 56.18
C LEU A 487 23.22 -41.67 56.66
N GLY A 488 23.46 -40.38 56.45
CA GLY A 488 24.61 -39.66 56.99
C GLY A 488 24.62 -39.60 58.52
N VAL A 489 23.46 -39.34 59.14
CA VAL A 489 23.29 -39.40 60.60
C VAL A 489 23.51 -40.83 61.11
N GLU A 490 22.89 -41.84 60.50
CA GLU A 490 23.08 -43.25 60.87
C GLU A 490 24.55 -43.68 60.77
N LEU A 491 25.23 -43.33 59.67
CA LEU A 491 26.66 -43.57 59.49
C LEU A 491 27.52 -42.84 60.54
N SER A 492 27.14 -41.62 60.94
CA SER A 492 27.83 -40.89 62.00
C SER A 492 27.70 -41.57 63.37
N VAL A 493 26.52 -42.09 63.72
CA VAL A 493 26.27 -42.86 64.95
C VAL A 493 27.02 -44.20 64.91
N CYS A 494 27.03 -44.88 63.77
CA CYS A 494 27.81 -46.11 63.59
C CYS A 494 29.32 -45.88 63.71
N ARG A 495 29.86 -44.78 63.17
CA ARG A 495 31.25 -44.36 63.37
C ARG A 495 31.54 -44.05 64.84
N GLN A 496 30.70 -43.25 65.50
CA GLN A 496 30.88 -42.91 66.92
C GLN A 496 30.87 -44.16 67.82
N ARG A 497 30.00 -45.14 67.53
CA ARG A 497 29.96 -46.44 68.21
C ARG A 497 31.21 -47.28 67.95
N LEU A 498 31.73 -47.28 66.72
CA LEU A 498 32.98 -47.96 66.37
C LEU A 498 34.17 -47.32 67.08
N ASP A 499 34.30 -45.99 67.05
CA ASP A 499 35.38 -45.27 67.74
C ASP A 499 35.31 -45.52 69.26
N GLN A 500 34.10 -45.58 69.83
CA GLN A 500 33.94 -45.90 71.24
C GLN A 500 34.37 -47.34 71.55
N ALA A 501 33.95 -48.32 70.74
CA ALA A 501 34.40 -49.70 70.87
C ALA A 501 35.92 -49.85 70.72
N GLN A 502 36.57 -49.05 69.86
CA GLN A 502 38.03 -48.98 69.73
C GLN A 502 38.69 -48.38 70.98
N ARG A 503 38.15 -47.29 71.56
CA ARG A 503 38.62 -46.75 72.85
C ARG A 503 38.44 -47.75 73.99
N ASP A 504 37.35 -48.51 73.98
CA ASP A 504 37.02 -49.51 75.00
C ASP A 504 37.97 -50.72 74.90
N ALA A 505 38.20 -51.23 73.68
CA ALA A 505 39.21 -52.26 73.42
C ALA A 505 40.63 -51.78 73.80
N GLY A 506 40.99 -50.53 73.50
CA GLY A 506 42.27 -49.94 73.89
C GLY A 506 42.46 -49.84 75.41
N ARG A 507 41.40 -49.54 76.18
CA ARG A 507 41.46 -49.59 77.66
C ARG A 507 41.62 -51.02 78.17
N LEU A 508 40.84 -51.96 77.67
CA LEU A 508 40.96 -53.39 78.03
C LEU A 508 42.35 -53.95 77.69
N GLN A 509 42.96 -53.51 76.57
CA GLN A 509 44.33 -53.88 76.20
C GLN A 509 45.36 -53.27 77.16
N ALA A 510 45.20 -52.00 77.57
CA ALA A 510 46.08 -51.38 78.58
C ALA A 510 45.93 -52.02 79.97
N GLU A 511 44.71 -52.40 80.37
CA GLU A 511 44.44 -53.17 81.59
C GLU A 511 45.08 -54.56 81.53
N ALA A 512 44.97 -55.27 80.40
CA ALA A 512 45.62 -56.56 80.19
C ALA A 512 47.15 -56.47 80.24
N LEU A 513 47.75 -55.42 79.67
CA LEU A 513 49.18 -55.14 79.78
C LEU A 513 49.58 -54.87 81.24
N SER A 514 48.84 -54.02 81.95
CA SER A 514 49.07 -53.73 83.38
C SER A 514 48.96 -54.97 84.27
N LEU A 515 47.99 -55.86 84.00
CA LEU A 515 47.87 -57.16 84.67
C LEU A 515 49.04 -58.09 84.33
N THR A 516 49.49 -58.11 83.07
CA THR A 516 50.65 -58.90 82.63
C THR A 516 51.95 -58.41 83.31
N GLU A 517 52.17 -57.11 83.42
CA GLU A 517 53.28 -56.56 84.19
C GLU A 517 53.18 -56.91 85.69
N ARG A 518 51.97 -56.86 86.27
CA ARG A 518 51.75 -57.23 87.67
C ARG A 518 52.02 -58.72 87.91
N LEU A 519 51.67 -59.58 86.95
CA LEU A 519 52.01 -61.00 86.96
C LEU A 519 53.53 -61.18 86.91
N GLY A 520 54.23 -60.58 85.94
CA GLY A 520 55.69 -60.67 85.84
C GLY A 520 56.44 -60.13 87.07
N ARG A 521 55.92 -59.06 87.70
CA ARG A 521 56.44 -58.55 88.98
C ARG A 521 56.26 -59.57 90.12
N ALA A 522 55.10 -60.24 90.19
CA ALA A 522 54.85 -61.28 91.19
C ALA A 522 55.67 -62.55 90.93
N GLU A 523 55.82 -62.98 89.67
CA GLU A 523 56.65 -64.12 89.27
C GLU A 523 58.13 -63.88 89.61
N HIS A 524 58.63 -62.66 89.41
CA HIS A 524 59.98 -62.28 89.80
C HIS A 524 60.19 -62.31 91.34
N GLN A 525 59.24 -61.80 92.12
CA GLN A 525 59.27 -61.92 93.59
C GLN A 525 59.20 -63.39 94.05
N LEU A 526 58.44 -64.23 93.35
CA LEU A 526 58.32 -65.66 93.64
C LEU A 526 59.62 -66.41 93.26
N HIS A 527 60.37 -65.96 92.26
CA HIS A 527 61.71 -66.47 91.96
C HIS A 527 62.74 -66.08 93.03
N LEU A 528 62.76 -64.81 93.47
CA LEU A 528 63.67 -64.35 94.54
C LEU A 528 63.43 -65.11 95.85
N THR A 529 62.17 -65.24 96.28
CA THR A 529 61.81 -65.97 97.51
C THR A 529 62.09 -67.48 97.44
N ARG A 530 62.11 -68.09 96.24
CA ARG A 530 62.65 -69.45 96.04
C ARG A 530 64.16 -69.49 96.27
N GLN A 531 64.91 -68.54 95.71
CA GLN A 531 66.37 -68.46 95.87
C GLN A 531 66.78 -68.21 97.34
N GLU A 532 66.01 -67.41 98.08
CA GLU A 532 66.15 -67.20 99.53
C GLU A 532 65.83 -68.47 100.34
N LYS A 533 64.80 -69.24 99.95
CA LYS A 533 64.52 -70.55 100.55
C LYS A 533 65.66 -71.54 100.31
N GLU A 534 66.16 -71.62 99.08
CA GLU A 534 67.26 -72.51 98.68
C GLU A 534 68.60 -72.14 99.34
N SER A 535 68.82 -70.87 99.72
CA SER A 535 69.99 -70.49 100.53
C SER A 535 69.82 -70.84 102.00
N ALA A 536 68.64 -70.58 102.58
CA ALA A 536 68.33 -70.96 103.96
C ALA A 536 68.35 -72.49 104.18
N GLU A 537 67.94 -73.29 103.19
CA GLU A 537 68.01 -74.75 103.24
C GLU A 537 69.44 -75.29 103.14
N ARG A 538 70.33 -74.63 102.36
CA ARG A 538 71.76 -74.99 102.34
C ARG A 538 72.47 -74.68 103.66
N CYS A 539 72.29 -73.48 104.22
CA CYS A 539 72.91 -73.14 105.49
C CYS A 539 72.43 -74.06 106.64
N ARG A 540 71.16 -74.49 106.63
CA ARG A 540 70.65 -75.51 107.57
C ARG A 540 71.29 -76.88 107.39
N GLY A 541 71.68 -77.25 106.17
CA GLY A 541 72.48 -78.45 105.92
C GLY A 541 73.89 -78.33 106.51
N GLU A 542 74.55 -77.22 106.19
CA GLU A 542 75.90 -76.88 106.69
C GLU A 542 75.95 -76.84 108.23
N ASP A 543 74.94 -76.27 108.90
CA ASP A 543 74.77 -76.28 110.36
C ASP A 543 74.60 -77.71 110.93
N MET A 544 73.82 -78.57 110.26
CA MET A 544 73.58 -79.95 110.69
C MET A 544 74.82 -80.84 110.52
N ASP A 545 75.58 -80.65 109.44
CA ASP A 545 76.85 -81.35 109.22
C ASP A 545 77.91 -80.91 110.26
N ALA A 546 77.96 -79.61 110.59
CA ALA A 546 78.83 -79.11 111.67
C ALA A 546 78.44 -79.66 113.06
N LEU A 547 77.13 -79.75 113.36
CA LEU A 547 76.64 -80.30 114.63
C LEU A 547 76.90 -81.81 114.74
N THR A 548 76.71 -82.58 113.67
CA THR A 548 76.97 -84.03 113.68
C THR A 548 78.46 -84.34 113.79
N PHE A 549 79.33 -83.59 113.11
CA PHE A 549 80.79 -83.69 113.29
C PHE A 549 81.22 -83.40 114.74
N SER A 550 80.69 -82.32 115.34
CA SER A 550 80.95 -81.94 116.74
C SER A 550 80.46 -83.00 117.75
N ALA A 551 79.35 -83.68 117.46
CA ALA A 551 78.83 -84.79 118.26
C ALA A 551 79.74 -86.03 118.17
N GLN A 552 80.10 -86.46 116.96
CA GLN A 552 80.99 -87.60 116.74
C GLN A 552 82.37 -87.40 117.38
N GLN A 553 82.92 -86.18 117.32
CA GLN A 553 84.21 -85.85 117.94
C GLN A 553 84.14 -85.95 119.49
N ARG A 554 83.04 -85.51 120.11
CA ARG A 554 82.79 -85.72 121.55
C ARG A 554 82.62 -87.19 121.92
N GLU A 555 81.94 -87.97 121.09
CA GLU A 555 81.71 -89.41 121.31
C GLU A 555 83.04 -90.19 121.26
N GLN A 556 83.96 -89.81 120.36
CA GLN A 556 85.32 -90.34 120.30
C GLN A 556 86.17 -89.95 121.53
N GLU A 557 86.08 -88.70 122.01
CA GLU A 557 86.75 -88.31 123.27
C GLU A 557 86.23 -89.08 124.49
N LEU A 558 84.92 -89.30 124.57
CA LEU A 558 84.30 -89.99 125.70
C LEU A 558 84.60 -91.50 125.70
N THR A 559 84.60 -92.13 124.52
CA THR A 559 84.98 -93.56 124.40
C THR A 559 86.45 -93.79 124.71
N GLN A 560 87.37 -92.90 124.31
CA GLN A 560 88.79 -92.99 124.72
C GLN A 560 88.98 -92.80 126.23
N ARG A 561 88.23 -91.88 126.87
CA ARG A 561 88.28 -91.70 128.34
C ARG A 561 87.70 -92.90 129.09
N LEU A 562 86.62 -93.51 128.59
CA LEU A 562 86.08 -94.76 129.13
C LEU A 562 87.11 -95.88 129.07
N GLN A 563 87.70 -96.13 127.90
CA GLN A 563 88.73 -97.17 127.73
C GLN A 563 89.96 -96.95 128.63
N GLN A 564 90.38 -95.69 128.87
CA GLN A 564 91.44 -95.40 129.83
C GLN A 564 91.05 -95.67 131.29
N MET A 565 89.79 -95.43 131.67
CA MET A 565 89.27 -95.72 133.01
C MET A 565 89.06 -97.22 133.22
N GLU A 566 88.46 -97.91 132.25
CA GLU A 566 88.23 -99.36 132.23
C GLU A 566 89.56 -100.10 132.37
N ALA A 567 90.56 -99.78 131.54
CA ALA A 567 91.88 -100.39 131.62
C ALA A 567 92.65 -100.05 132.92
N GLN A 568 92.26 -99.00 133.67
CA GLN A 568 92.79 -98.73 135.02
C GLN A 568 92.05 -99.57 136.07
N HIS A 569 90.73 -99.67 135.99
CA HIS A 569 89.92 -100.51 136.86
C HIS A 569 90.28 -102.00 136.73
N GLU A 570 90.49 -102.53 135.52
CA GLU A 570 90.94 -103.91 135.30
C GLU A 570 92.27 -104.22 136.01
N ARG A 571 93.23 -103.29 135.98
CA ARG A 571 94.50 -103.43 136.71
C ARG A 571 94.29 -103.46 138.22
N SER A 572 93.52 -102.53 138.77
CA SER A 572 93.21 -102.50 140.21
C SER A 572 92.40 -103.73 140.67
N VAL A 573 91.49 -104.24 139.83
CA VAL A 573 90.74 -105.48 140.11
C VAL A 573 91.67 -106.69 140.08
N GLY A 574 92.56 -106.82 139.09
CA GLY A 574 93.53 -107.91 139.03
C GLY A 574 94.50 -107.95 140.23
N GLU A 575 94.94 -106.79 140.72
CA GLU A 575 95.73 -106.67 141.95
C GLU A 575 94.94 -107.13 143.20
N LEU A 576 93.66 -106.76 143.29
CA LEU A 576 92.77 -107.17 144.38
C LEU A 576 92.39 -108.66 144.32
N GLU A 577 92.21 -109.23 143.13
CA GLU A 577 91.94 -110.66 142.93
C GLU A 577 93.17 -111.53 143.22
N ALA A 578 94.37 -111.07 142.89
CA ALA A 578 95.63 -111.70 143.32
C ALA A 578 95.77 -111.70 144.86
N LEU A 579 95.41 -110.59 145.52
CA LEU A 579 95.39 -110.52 146.98
C LEU A 579 94.32 -111.44 147.59
N LEU A 580 93.08 -111.41 147.08
CA LEU A 580 91.98 -112.26 147.56
C LEU A 580 92.24 -113.75 147.37
N SER A 581 92.80 -114.17 146.22
CA SER A 581 93.18 -115.57 146.00
C SER A 581 94.31 -116.01 146.93
N SER A 582 95.29 -115.16 147.21
CA SER A 582 96.35 -115.45 148.19
C SER A 582 95.79 -115.62 149.62
N GLN A 583 94.85 -114.78 150.04
CA GLN A 583 94.20 -114.89 151.35
C GLN A 583 93.31 -116.14 151.44
N ASN A 584 92.51 -116.43 150.42
CA ASN A 584 91.64 -117.61 150.42
C ASN A 584 92.45 -118.93 150.45
N ALA A 585 93.60 -118.98 149.77
CA ALA A 585 94.51 -120.13 149.83
C ALA A 585 95.15 -120.33 151.22
N LEU A 586 95.33 -119.25 152.00
CA LEU A 586 95.81 -119.32 153.39
C LEU A 586 94.68 -119.73 154.35
N ILE A 587 93.48 -119.18 154.17
CA ILE A 587 92.27 -119.49 154.96
C ILE A 587 91.85 -120.96 154.79
N GLY A 588 92.01 -121.54 153.59
CA GLY A 588 91.79 -122.98 153.36
C GLY A 588 92.68 -123.84 154.26
N LYS A 589 94.00 -123.64 154.19
CA LYS A 589 94.99 -124.38 155.00
C LYS A 589 94.70 -124.29 156.50
N LEU A 590 94.39 -123.10 157.00
CA LEU A 590 94.04 -122.88 158.40
C LEU A 590 92.75 -123.59 158.83
N LYS A 591 91.75 -123.73 157.93
CA LYS A 591 90.53 -124.50 158.21
C LYS A 591 90.81 -126.00 158.27
N ASP A 592 91.60 -126.53 157.35
CA ASP A 592 91.95 -127.96 157.30
C ASP A 592 92.80 -128.37 158.53
N GLU A 593 93.74 -127.52 158.96
CA GLU A 593 94.50 -127.73 160.20
C GLU A 593 93.59 -127.74 161.42
N CYS A 594 92.71 -126.74 161.57
CA CYS A 594 91.71 -126.66 162.66
C CYS A 594 90.79 -127.88 162.71
N LEU A 595 90.27 -128.34 161.56
CA LEU A 595 89.44 -129.56 161.49
C LEU A 595 90.23 -130.82 161.88
N SER A 596 91.48 -130.94 161.43
CA SER A 596 92.33 -132.06 161.83
C SER A 596 92.67 -132.06 163.33
N LEU A 597 92.78 -130.88 163.96
CA LEU A 597 93.05 -130.73 165.39
C LEU A 597 91.80 -131.00 166.23
N GLY A 598 90.61 -130.58 165.77
CA GLY A 598 89.32 -130.91 166.40
C GLY A 598 89.12 -132.43 166.51
N ALA A 599 89.23 -133.15 165.39
CA ALA A 599 89.07 -134.61 165.37
C ALA A 599 90.10 -135.36 166.24
N LYS A 600 91.33 -134.82 166.37
CA LYS A 600 92.38 -135.35 167.27
C LYS A 600 92.07 -135.06 168.75
N LEU A 601 91.41 -133.95 169.06
CA LEU A 601 91.03 -133.59 170.43
C LEU A 601 89.79 -134.34 170.92
N GLU A 602 88.78 -134.54 170.08
CA GLU A 602 87.59 -135.34 170.42
C GLU A 602 87.98 -136.79 170.68
N THR A 603 88.80 -137.38 169.81
CA THR A 603 89.32 -138.74 170.02
C THR A 603 90.18 -138.86 171.30
N LEU A 604 91.08 -137.90 171.58
CA LEU A 604 91.89 -137.87 172.81
C LEU A 604 91.07 -137.66 174.10
N THR A 605 90.02 -136.83 174.04
CA THR A 605 89.20 -136.55 175.23
C THR A 605 88.22 -137.68 175.53
N GLU A 606 87.72 -138.40 174.53
CA GLU A 606 86.96 -139.61 174.78
C GLU A 606 87.83 -140.79 175.24
N THR A 607 89.12 -140.86 174.90
CA THR A 607 90.03 -141.82 175.57
C THR A 607 90.30 -141.40 177.01
N SER A 608 90.65 -140.13 177.26
CA SER A 608 90.97 -139.70 178.63
C SER A 608 89.76 -139.74 179.57
N ARG A 609 88.52 -139.54 179.08
CA ARG A 609 87.32 -139.71 179.91
C ARG A 609 87.16 -141.17 180.39
N ARG A 610 87.42 -142.15 179.52
CA ARG A 610 87.39 -143.58 179.87
C ARG A 610 88.50 -143.93 180.87
N GLU A 611 89.70 -143.39 180.68
CA GLU A 611 90.83 -143.55 181.61
C GLU A 611 90.58 -142.88 182.97
N VAL A 612 89.93 -141.70 183.01
CA VAL A 612 89.61 -141.00 184.26
C VAL A 612 88.44 -141.66 185.00
N GLU A 613 87.43 -142.17 184.29
CA GLU A 613 86.38 -143.02 184.87
C GLU A 613 87.02 -144.26 185.54
N GLN A 614 88.01 -144.90 184.91
CA GLN A 614 88.78 -146.01 185.49
C GLN A 614 89.66 -145.60 186.69
N LEU A 615 90.42 -144.50 186.58
CA LEU A 615 91.24 -143.96 187.68
C LEU A 615 90.41 -143.48 188.88
N SER A 616 89.15 -143.07 188.68
CA SER A 616 88.27 -142.67 189.78
C SER A 616 87.96 -143.85 190.72
N LEU A 617 87.75 -145.05 190.16
CA LEU A 617 87.50 -146.28 190.91
C LEU A 617 88.74 -146.72 191.71
N GLU A 618 89.94 -146.56 191.13
CA GLU A 618 91.20 -146.81 191.84
C GLU A 618 91.46 -145.76 192.93
N LYS A 619 91.19 -144.48 192.65
CA LYS A 619 91.35 -143.37 193.61
C LYS A 619 90.47 -143.57 194.85
N ASP A 620 89.21 -143.95 194.70
CA ASP A 620 88.33 -144.17 195.85
C ASP A 620 88.78 -145.38 196.70
N HIS A 621 89.34 -146.41 196.08
CA HIS A 621 89.99 -147.53 196.77
C HIS A 621 91.23 -147.10 197.56
N LEU A 622 92.05 -146.22 196.97
CA LEU A 622 93.24 -145.66 197.61
C LEU A 622 92.88 -144.64 198.70
N GLU A 623 91.86 -143.79 198.55
CA GLU A 623 91.47 -142.81 199.56
C GLU A 623 90.77 -143.45 200.77
N GLN A 624 90.02 -144.55 200.60
CA GLN A 624 89.58 -145.39 201.73
C GLN A 624 90.75 -146.09 202.45
N SER A 625 91.94 -146.12 201.86
CA SER A 625 93.18 -146.63 202.47
C SER A 625 94.01 -145.51 203.10
N VAL A 626 94.13 -144.35 202.44
CA VAL A 626 94.77 -143.13 202.98
C VAL A 626 93.99 -142.56 204.16
N GLY A 627 92.66 -142.65 204.19
CA GLY A 627 91.86 -142.27 205.36
C GLY A 627 92.23 -143.04 206.64
N LYS A 628 92.59 -144.32 206.49
CA LYS A 628 93.06 -145.19 207.60
C LYS A 628 94.50 -144.90 208.01
N LEU A 629 95.30 -144.27 207.14
CA LEU A 629 96.68 -143.84 207.44
C LEU A 629 96.78 -142.39 207.92
N ARG A 630 95.95 -141.45 207.43
CA ARG A 630 95.99 -140.05 207.87
C ARG A 630 95.41 -139.84 209.27
N ALA A 631 94.47 -140.68 209.72
CA ALA A 631 94.10 -140.76 211.14
C ALA A 631 95.34 -141.01 212.05
N ARG A 632 96.30 -141.79 211.54
CA ARG A 632 97.59 -142.10 212.18
C ARG A 632 98.63 -140.97 212.04
N CYS A 633 98.48 -140.09 211.05
CA CYS A 633 99.29 -138.88 210.91
C CYS A 633 98.78 -137.73 211.80
N THR A 634 97.46 -137.57 211.95
CA THR A 634 96.89 -136.63 212.94
C THR A 634 97.30 -136.99 214.37
N GLU A 635 97.54 -138.27 214.65
CA GLU A 635 98.04 -138.79 215.92
C GLU A 635 99.55 -138.52 216.14
N MET A 636 100.34 -138.40 215.07
CA MET A 636 101.77 -138.03 215.08
C MET A 636 101.99 -136.50 215.11
N GLU A 637 101.29 -135.72 214.29
CA GLU A 637 101.50 -134.27 214.25
C GLU A 637 100.93 -133.56 215.48
N GLN A 638 99.93 -134.14 216.17
CA GLN A 638 99.54 -133.68 217.51
C GLN A 638 100.67 -133.86 218.56
N GLN A 639 101.64 -134.75 218.31
CA GLN A 639 102.85 -134.89 219.13
C GLN A 639 103.92 -133.84 218.72
N CYS A 640 103.97 -133.41 217.45
CA CYS A 640 104.82 -132.27 217.02
C CYS A 640 104.28 -130.89 217.44
N VAL A 641 102.95 -130.71 217.49
CA VAL A 641 102.26 -129.49 217.99
C VAL A 641 102.75 -129.08 219.38
N GLN A 642 103.13 -130.05 220.22
CA GLN A 642 103.54 -129.83 221.59
C GLN A 642 104.99 -129.36 221.75
N HIS A 643 105.87 -129.59 220.75
CA HIS A 643 107.26 -129.11 220.80
C HIS A 643 107.42 -127.71 220.19
N GLY A 644 106.74 -127.42 219.08
CA GLY A 644 106.79 -126.09 218.45
C GLY A 644 106.20 -124.98 219.31
N ARG A 645 105.07 -125.25 219.99
CA ARG A 645 104.46 -124.32 220.96
C ARG A 645 105.27 -124.14 222.25
N MET A 646 106.31 -124.93 222.47
CA MET A 646 107.22 -124.82 223.62
C MET A 646 108.38 -123.86 223.37
N HIS A 647 108.74 -123.56 222.10
CA HIS A 647 109.89 -122.71 221.79
C HIS A 647 109.54 -121.23 221.52
N GLN A 648 108.77 -120.64 222.43
CA GLN A 648 109.21 -119.51 223.25
C GLN A 648 110.01 -118.37 222.56
N ARG A 649 109.65 -117.08 222.70
CA ARG A 649 108.96 -116.40 223.82
C ARG A 649 109.67 -116.49 225.20
N MET A 650 110.94 -116.93 225.21
CA MET A 650 111.91 -116.91 226.31
C MET A 650 113.33 -116.90 225.69
N LYS A 651 114.37 -116.32 226.29
CA LYS A 651 114.47 -115.33 227.39
C LYS A 651 115.89 -114.72 227.37
N ASN A 652 116.18 -113.82 228.29
CA ASN A 652 117.52 -113.29 228.53
C ASN A 652 118.46 -114.34 229.16
N SER A 653 119.71 -114.45 228.67
CA SER A 653 120.93 -114.91 229.39
C SER A 653 121.06 -116.42 229.78
N PRO A 654 122.27 -116.94 230.12
CA PRO A 654 123.55 -116.88 229.35
C PRO A 654 124.49 -118.15 229.43
N VAL A 655 125.55 -118.21 228.60
CA VAL A 655 126.86 -118.96 228.72
C VAL A 655 127.03 -120.45 228.22
N GLU A 656 127.97 -120.62 227.25
CA GLU A 656 128.93 -121.73 226.88
C GLU A 656 128.62 -123.20 226.39
N CYS A 657 129.38 -123.60 225.34
CA CYS A 657 130.12 -124.87 225.05
C CYS A 657 129.52 -126.23 224.52
N PHE A 658 129.93 -126.58 223.28
CA PHE A 658 130.50 -127.87 222.77
C PHE A 658 129.70 -129.19 222.49
N HIS A 659 130.34 -130.07 221.67
CA HIS A 659 130.19 -131.55 221.46
C HIS A 659 129.21 -132.10 220.35
N PRO A 660 129.41 -133.34 219.76
CA PRO A 660 129.43 -133.51 218.28
C PRO A 660 128.90 -134.84 217.60
N GLY A 661 128.61 -134.78 216.28
CA GLY A 661 128.80 -135.86 215.25
C GLY A 661 127.91 -137.13 215.25
N SER A 662 128.01 -138.12 214.33
CA SER A 662 128.49 -138.19 212.91
C SER A 662 128.23 -139.58 212.24
N VAL A 663 128.06 -139.64 210.89
CA VAL A 663 128.17 -140.81 209.92
C VAL A 663 127.02 -141.85 209.74
N GLY A 664 126.62 -142.11 208.47
CA GLY A 664 125.84 -143.27 207.92
C GLY A 664 125.48 -143.05 206.41
N LEU A 665 125.45 -143.95 205.40
CA LEU A 665 125.63 -145.43 205.17
C LEU A 665 124.34 -146.31 205.34
N ARG A 666 124.01 -147.35 204.52
CA ARG A 666 124.55 -147.97 203.25
C ARG A 666 123.57 -149.04 202.64
N SER A 667 123.67 -149.36 201.32
CA SER A 667 123.38 -150.70 200.66
C SER A 667 121.92 -151.22 200.53
N TRP A 668 121.45 -152.07 199.56
CA TRP A 668 121.66 -152.34 198.09
C TRP A 668 120.63 -153.44 197.63
N VAL A 669 120.67 -153.96 196.37
CA VAL A 669 119.91 -155.16 195.83
C VAL A 669 118.39 -154.93 195.59
N SER A 670 117.67 -155.39 194.54
CA SER A 670 117.88 -155.95 193.17
C SER A 670 116.49 -156.05 192.45
N ASN A 671 116.28 -156.40 191.17
CA ASN A 671 116.97 -156.31 189.86
C ASN A 671 116.05 -157.01 188.79
N VAL A 672 116.39 -156.96 187.49
CA VAL A 672 115.89 -157.82 186.36
C VAL A 672 114.47 -157.54 185.82
N ALA A 673 114.15 -157.61 184.50
CA ALA A 673 114.87 -157.38 183.22
C ALA A 673 113.87 -157.53 182.02
N VAL A 674 114.32 -157.23 180.77
CA VAL A 674 113.83 -157.82 179.47
C VAL A 674 112.38 -157.42 179.04
N SER A 675 111.98 -157.17 177.78
CA SER A 675 112.59 -156.91 176.45
C SER A 675 111.45 -156.59 175.44
N SER A 676 111.62 -156.22 174.15
CA SER A 676 112.62 -155.48 173.33
C SER A 676 112.10 -155.43 171.86
N LEU A 677 112.70 -154.57 171.00
CA LEU A 677 112.46 -154.45 169.54
C LEU A 677 111.09 -153.83 169.13
N LEU A 678 110.95 -153.17 167.97
CA LEU A 678 111.86 -153.01 166.82
C LEU A 678 112.29 -151.53 166.58
N CYS A 679 112.51 -151.07 165.34
CA CYS A 679 113.08 -149.74 164.98
C CYS A 679 112.90 -149.41 163.47
N VAL A 680 113.67 -148.45 162.92
CA VAL A 680 114.02 -148.19 161.49
C VAL A 680 113.00 -147.37 160.66
N ARG A 681 113.33 -146.33 159.84
CA ARG A 681 114.62 -145.77 159.33
C ARG A 681 114.57 -144.25 158.96
N VAL A 682 115.74 -143.58 159.04
CA VAL A 682 116.35 -142.47 158.22
C VAL A 682 115.52 -141.74 157.13
N GLY A 683 115.65 -140.42 156.89
CA GLY A 683 116.50 -139.36 157.51
C GLY A 683 116.96 -138.26 156.52
N ALA A 684 117.79 -137.30 156.99
CA ALA A 684 118.53 -136.22 156.26
C ALA A 684 117.74 -135.23 155.34
N GLY A 685 118.02 -133.92 155.30
CA GLY A 685 118.98 -133.08 156.03
C GLY A 685 119.02 -131.64 155.45
N ALA A 686 119.64 -130.68 156.17
CA ALA A 686 120.01 -129.29 155.80
C ALA A 686 119.11 -128.47 154.83
N GLY A 687 118.62 -127.28 155.20
CA GLY A 687 118.84 -126.53 156.45
C GLY A 687 118.22 -125.13 156.39
#